data_AF-A0A239KXC6-F1
#
_entry.id   AF-A0A239KXC6-F1
#
_cell.length_a   1.000
_cell.length_b   1.000
_cell.length_c   1.000
_cell.angle_alpha   90.00
_cell.angle_beta   90.00
_cell.angle_gamma   90.00
#
_symmetry.space_group_name_H-M   'P 1'
#
loop_
_entity.id
_entity.type
_entity.pdbx_description
1 polymer ?
#
loop_
_entity_poly.entity_id
_entity_poly.type
_entity_poly.pdbx_seq_one_letter_code
_entity_poly.pdbx_strand_id
1 'polypeptide(L)'
;MARKDERGVVTPAPIQFNNSASANLPRYDDEHRGPAVADSYQLSHCRIDLAERSVSWPTPASLPPLMVEFAQSVPDDQRADWLRRQANIEDADKHIADGMRSGELPIWVAPIGEPDRLVAPDAIVEADHATVVSGVYRPPNDRGWLYGRPLFVKRADWAKFAARIDAAKKPARENGKFQSRSHDGDERQWLRISKATRLLHRILRTRLAGQEPAPWIDPPADPFAAECDNATHRHRRTAHSSLTMRRALLSGDLTAHLVKDGRSHPLPGWVWENARASESAFHFNWLHVDPFLDHGLHDYVNWGCFVRRAAFADWLANPEASEIGDLPNLPSAFDRDEMPNPTTYREPRDAPFVELGEALTWVGFSVAMNHDEFTTSDEYGFGPFGRSDWLEALQKAMASLSEQASAGRIRVRGRYVENYFNFSAASGNTEYLSDTQLRDFACFDSLQGGLKRGTGLYWERSAVKRAFEDPQDGWRDVEVCRAELLRSFPPRFDDAKALIVSLPASLPGIGPVMGMEEAFSWLSHDRPSYDIGVWQDAAGNLILRDPNGAPIGPRADGSPPPFMEAYRQASRKLHGALRDGSLPAYVAPTNDSPLLVPRFYWNGVNPENLHLVYRGMAPENQGAGCPVLLSRMGFDRWRTEVTASEAIDRAPSVKAGRPPSDSQILAKADELKARGLSGRSIASRMRHELGFENVATTAVRELIRGRWKPSGRPSGKGG
;
A
#
# COMPACT_ATOMS: atom_id res chain seq x y z
N MET A 1 -2.46 -4.06 26.83
CA MET A 1 -1.59 -2.97 26.33
C MET A 1 -2.36 -1.67 26.40
N ALA A 2 -1.83 -0.65 27.07
CA ALA A 2 -2.46 0.66 27.11
C ALA A 2 -2.21 1.36 25.77
N ARG A 3 -3.27 1.89 25.12
CA ARG A 3 -3.13 2.64 23.86
C ARG A 3 -2.19 3.83 24.11
N LYS A 4 -1.46 4.28 23.10
CA LYS A 4 -0.63 5.50 23.19
C LYS A 4 -1.09 6.50 22.14
N ASP A 5 -1.16 7.77 22.49
CA ASP A 5 -1.46 8.87 21.56
C ASP A 5 -0.20 9.45 20.92
N GLU A 6 -0.42 10.46 20.08
CA GLU A 6 0.48 11.19 19.16
C GLU A 6 1.82 11.68 19.74
N ARG A 7 2.03 11.60 21.06
CA ARG A 7 3.24 12.05 21.76
C ARG A 7 4.00 10.91 22.46
N GLY A 8 3.60 9.66 22.25
CA GLY A 8 4.08 8.50 23.00
C GLY A 8 3.40 8.30 24.35
N VAL A 9 2.42 9.15 24.70
CA VAL A 9 1.65 9.15 25.95
C VAL A 9 0.65 8.02 25.93
N VAL A 10 0.68 7.18 26.95
CA VAL A 10 -0.33 6.14 27.17
C VAL A 10 -1.73 6.78 27.20
N THR A 11 -2.51 6.72 26.13
CA THR A 11 -3.95 6.97 26.19
C THR A 11 -4.56 5.93 27.13
N PRO A 12 -5.28 6.35 28.18
CA PRO A 12 -6.16 5.40 28.83
C PRO A 12 -7.09 4.92 27.73
N ALA A 13 -7.23 3.61 27.57
CA ALA A 13 -8.51 3.15 27.07
C ALA A 13 -9.53 3.84 28.00
N PRO A 14 -10.59 4.49 27.48
CA PRO A 14 -11.82 4.54 28.27
C PRO A 14 -12.00 3.13 28.81
N ILE A 15 -12.45 2.93 30.04
CA ILE A 15 -12.87 1.58 30.45
C ILE A 15 -13.87 1.13 29.37
N GLN A 16 -13.36 0.34 28.42
CA GLN A 16 -13.99 0.15 27.12
C GLN A 16 -14.91 -1.03 27.34
N PHE A 17 -16.04 -0.76 28.00
CA PHE A 17 -17.18 -1.65 27.88
C PHE A 17 -17.92 -1.47 26.55
N ASN A 18 -17.44 -0.60 25.65
CA ASN A 18 -18.03 -0.44 24.31
C ASN A 18 -17.01 -0.69 23.19
N ASN A 19 -17.10 -1.92 22.70
CA ASN A 19 -16.53 -2.48 21.49
C ASN A 19 -17.11 -1.77 20.25
N SER A 20 -16.31 -1.27 19.30
CA SER A 20 -16.82 -0.75 18.02
C SER A 20 -17.44 -1.85 17.13
N ALA A 21 -17.19 -3.13 17.45
CA ALA A 21 -17.90 -4.27 16.87
C ALA A 21 -19.36 -4.42 17.34
N SER A 22 -19.81 -3.66 18.37
CA SER A 22 -21.22 -3.67 18.81
C SER A 22 -22.15 -2.78 17.98
N ALA A 23 -21.63 -2.14 16.92
CA ALA A 23 -22.47 -1.45 15.92
C ALA A 23 -23.15 -2.42 14.94
N ASN A 24 -22.59 -3.63 14.76
CA ASN A 24 -23.09 -4.67 13.84
C ASN A 24 -23.69 -5.89 14.54
N LEU A 25 -23.76 -5.88 15.87
CA LEU A 25 -24.59 -6.82 16.64
C LEU A 25 -25.90 -6.11 16.98
N PRO A 26 -27.03 -6.83 17.02
CA PRO A 26 -28.21 -6.30 17.68
C PRO A 26 -27.76 -5.83 19.05
N ARG A 27 -27.90 -4.53 19.33
CA ARG A 27 -27.60 -4.04 20.68
C ARG A 27 -28.59 -4.77 21.57
N TYR A 28 -28.13 -5.23 22.74
CA TYR A 28 -28.88 -6.13 23.63
C TYR A 28 -30.28 -5.62 24.07
N ASP A 29 -30.72 -4.43 23.61
CA ASP A 29 -32.02 -3.79 23.86
C ASP A 29 -32.62 -3.10 22.59
N ASP A 30 -32.39 -3.62 21.37
CA ASP A 30 -32.97 -3.04 20.14
C ASP A 30 -34.52 -2.99 20.15
N GLU A 31 -35.18 -3.74 21.04
CA GLU A 31 -36.63 -3.72 21.26
C GLU A 31 -37.17 -2.38 21.82
N HIS A 32 -36.31 -1.51 22.37
CA HIS A 32 -36.72 -0.23 22.98
C HIS A 32 -36.23 1.00 22.21
N ARG A 33 -35.61 0.78 21.05
CA ARG A 33 -35.04 1.83 20.21
C ARG A 33 -36.14 2.51 19.40
N GLY A 34 -36.69 3.58 19.98
CA GLY A 34 -37.61 4.47 19.27
C GLY A 34 -36.88 5.50 18.39
N PRO A 35 -37.64 6.33 17.64
CA PRO A 35 -37.09 7.29 16.70
C PRO A 35 -36.17 8.31 17.38
N ALA A 36 -35.36 9.06 16.62
CA ALA A 36 -34.57 10.14 17.21
C ALA A 36 -35.48 11.30 17.65
N VAL A 37 -35.25 11.82 18.86
CA VAL A 37 -35.90 13.04 19.36
C VAL A 37 -35.59 14.21 18.41
N ALA A 38 -36.59 14.97 17.97
CA ALA A 38 -36.39 16.06 17.02
C ALA A 38 -35.46 17.15 17.58
N ASP A 39 -34.62 17.77 16.75
CA ASP A 39 -33.70 18.85 17.14
C ASP A 39 -32.84 18.55 18.38
N SER A 40 -32.33 17.32 18.47
CA SER A 40 -31.53 16.86 19.60
C SER A 40 -30.14 16.35 19.20
N TYR A 41 -29.30 16.19 20.21
CA TYR A 41 -28.10 15.38 20.18
C TYR A 41 -28.33 14.14 21.04
N GLN A 42 -27.78 13.00 20.63
CA GLN A 42 -27.64 11.86 21.55
C GLN A 42 -26.69 12.25 22.68
N LEU A 43 -26.97 11.77 23.89
CA LEU A 43 -26.17 12.08 25.09
C LEU A 43 -24.69 11.72 24.91
N SER A 44 -24.39 10.62 24.20
CA SER A 44 -23.01 10.24 23.86
C SER A 44 -22.29 11.28 22.99
N HIS A 45 -22.98 11.97 22.09
CA HIS A 45 -22.41 13.08 21.32
C HIS A 45 -22.18 14.33 22.16
N CYS A 46 -23.08 14.60 23.12
CA CYS A 46 -22.89 15.66 24.10
C CYS A 46 -21.63 15.41 24.95
N ARG A 47 -21.42 14.17 25.39
CA ARG A 47 -20.20 13.75 26.09
C ARG A 47 -18.93 14.02 25.29
N ILE A 48 -18.91 13.64 24.02
CA ILE A 48 -17.77 13.89 23.12
C ILE A 48 -17.49 15.39 23.01
N ASP A 49 -18.53 16.21 22.76
CA ASP A 49 -18.38 17.67 22.66
C ASP A 49 -17.81 18.28 23.96
N LEU A 50 -18.26 17.84 25.14
CA LEU A 50 -17.76 18.36 26.41
C LEU A 50 -16.34 17.88 26.75
N ALA A 51 -16.01 16.63 26.42
CA ALA A 51 -14.66 16.09 26.57
C ALA A 51 -13.65 16.83 25.67
N GLU A 52 -14.04 17.23 24.46
CA GLU A 52 -13.19 18.07 23.59
C GLU A 52 -12.97 19.46 24.19
N ARG A 53 -14.01 20.06 24.80
CA ARG A 53 -13.90 21.37 25.48
C ARG A 53 -13.00 21.29 26.71
N SER A 54 -13.05 20.18 27.45
CA SER A 54 -12.32 20.00 28.70
C SER A 54 -10.79 19.90 28.55
N VAL A 55 -10.29 19.71 27.32
CA VAL A 55 -8.85 19.79 26.99
C VAL A 55 -8.24 21.14 27.41
N SER A 56 -9.04 22.20 27.36
CA SER A 56 -8.64 23.56 27.73
C SER A 56 -8.85 23.91 29.21
N TRP A 57 -9.46 23.02 30.00
CA TRP A 57 -9.73 23.27 31.41
C TRP A 57 -8.47 23.12 32.27
N PRO A 58 -8.38 23.87 33.40
CA PRO A 58 -7.33 23.64 34.38
C PRO A 58 -7.44 22.25 34.99
N THR A 59 -6.31 21.65 35.40
CA THR A 59 -6.30 20.37 36.11
C THR A 59 -7.16 20.45 37.38
N PRO A 60 -8.02 19.46 37.69
CA PRO A 60 -8.83 19.48 38.91
C PRO A 60 -7.93 19.44 40.15
N ALA A 61 -8.33 20.17 41.20
CA ALA A 61 -7.56 20.29 42.44
C ALA A 61 -7.40 18.96 43.21
N SER A 62 -8.32 18.02 42.98
CA SER A 62 -8.31 16.68 43.58
C SER A 62 -8.33 15.61 42.49
N LEU A 63 -7.30 14.76 42.46
CA LEU A 63 -7.22 13.62 41.55
C LEU A 63 -7.58 12.33 42.29
N PRO A 64 -8.36 11.41 41.68
CA PRO A 64 -8.67 10.12 42.29
C PRO A 64 -7.39 9.32 42.62
N PRO A 65 -7.26 8.71 43.82
CA PRO A 65 -6.06 7.97 44.20
C PRO A 65 -5.67 6.86 43.21
N LEU A 66 -6.66 6.10 42.72
CA LEU A 66 -6.45 5.04 41.72
C LEU A 66 -5.95 5.58 40.37
N MET A 67 -6.34 6.80 40.00
CA MET A 67 -5.85 7.47 38.79
C MET A 67 -4.37 7.86 38.95
N VAL A 68 -3.98 8.38 40.12
CA VAL A 68 -2.59 8.72 40.43
C VAL A 68 -1.72 7.47 40.49
N GLU A 69 -2.22 6.37 41.05
CA GLU A 69 -1.56 5.08 41.08
C GLU A 69 -1.37 4.50 39.67
N PHE A 70 -2.42 4.49 38.84
CA PHE A 70 -2.33 4.05 37.45
C PHE A 70 -1.36 4.91 36.64
N ALA A 71 -1.30 6.22 36.91
CA ALA A 71 -0.38 7.14 36.25
C ALA A 71 1.09 6.82 36.51
N GLN A 72 1.43 6.01 37.53
CA GLN A 72 2.80 5.53 37.72
C GLN A 72 3.27 4.61 36.58
N SER A 73 2.34 3.93 35.89
CA SER A 73 2.64 3.15 34.69
C SER A 73 2.85 3.98 33.42
N VAL A 74 2.58 5.30 33.50
CA VAL A 74 2.79 6.26 32.42
C VAL A 74 4.19 6.88 32.56
N PRO A 75 4.94 7.07 31.45
CA PRO A 75 6.27 7.69 31.47
C PRO A 75 6.29 9.03 32.24
N ASP A 76 7.36 9.28 33.00
CA ASP A 76 7.47 10.43 33.92
C ASP A 76 7.28 11.78 33.19
N ASP A 77 7.81 11.90 31.97
CA ASP A 77 7.72 13.08 31.11
C ASP A 77 6.30 13.36 30.59
N GLN A 78 5.40 12.37 30.69
CA GLN A 78 4.06 12.37 30.11
C GLN A 78 2.95 12.29 31.16
N ARG A 79 3.29 11.82 32.36
CA ARG A 79 2.38 11.59 33.48
C ARG A 79 1.51 12.81 33.82
N ALA A 80 2.10 14.00 33.82
CA ALA A 80 1.38 15.23 34.19
C ALA A 80 0.31 15.63 33.17
N ASP A 81 0.60 15.54 31.86
CA ASP A 81 -0.39 15.84 30.82
C ASP A 81 -1.47 14.76 30.75
N TRP A 82 -1.09 13.50 30.97
CA TRP A 82 -2.04 12.38 31.08
C TRP A 82 -3.03 12.57 32.23
N LEU A 83 -2.51 12.82 33.44
CA LEU A 83 -3.33 13.02 34.64
C LEU A 83 -4.31 14.17 34.44
N ARG A 84 -3.85 15.29 33.85
CA ARG A 84 -4.70 16.43 33.54
C ARG A 84 -5.84 16.06 32.59
N ARG A 85 -5.54 15.43 31.46
CA ARG A 85 -6.56 15.09 30.46
C ARG A 85 -7.56 14.09 31.00
N GLN A 86 -7.10 13.04 31.66
CA GLN A 86 -7.98 12.02 32.20
C GLN A 86 -8.89 12.57 33.30
N ALA A 87 -8.34 13.39 34.20
CA ALA A 87 -9.12 14.06 35.23
C ALA A 87 -10.17 15.00 34.62
N ASN A 88 -9.84 15.73 33.55
CA ASN A 88 -10.78 16.64 32.87
C ASN A 88 -11.89 15.89 32.11
N ILE A 89 -11.63 14.67 31.62
CA ILE A 89 -12.66 13.82 30.99
C ILE A 89 -13.63 13.28 32.05
N GLU A 90 -13.11 12.77 33.17
CA GLU A 90 -13.96 12.29 34.27
C GLU A 90 -14.77 13.43 34.91
N ASP A 91 -14.18 14.62 35.01
CA ASP A 91 -14.88 15.82 35.48
C ASP A 91 -15.98 16.26 34.50
N ALA A 92 -15.76 16.14 33.19
CA ALA A 92 -16.80 16.37 32.17
C ALA A 92 -17.94 15.35 32.26
N ASP A 93 -17.62 14.06 32.43
CA ASP A 93 -18.62 12.99 32.61
C ASP A 93 -19.45 13.24 33.88
N LYS A 94 -18.79 13.64 34.97
CA LYS A 94 -19.45 14.00 36.22
C LYS A 94 -20.39 15.18 36.04
N HIS A 95 -19.98 16.23 35.33
CA HIS A 95 -20.86 17.36 35.05
C HIS A 95 -22.11 16.95 34.28
N ILE A 96 -21.99 16.07 33.29
CA ILE A 96 -23.14 15.55 32.55
C ILE A 96 -24.06 14.73 33.47
N ALA A 97 -23.50 13.80 34.26
CA ALA A 97 -24.26 12.99 35.22
C ALA A 97 -24.98 13.86 36.27
N ASP A 98 -24.31 14.86 36.82
CA ASP A 98 -24.87 15.81 37.80
C ASP A 98 -25.97 16.67 37.14
N GLY A 99 -25.75 17.12 35.90
CA GLY A 99 -26.74 17.85 35.12
C GLY A 99 -28.01 17.03 34.84
N MET A 100 -27.85 15.74 34.54
CA MET A 100 -28.97 14.82 34.34
C MET A 100 -29.78 14.64 35.62
N ARG A 101 -29.12 14.35 36.75
CA ARG A 101 -29.78 14.09 38.04
C ARG A 101 -30.45 15.33 38.63
N SER A 102 -29.84 16.50 38.47
CA SER A 102 -30.38 17.77 38.93
C SER A 102 -31.49 18.33 38.03
N GLY A 103 -31.64 17.80 36.80
CA GLY A 103 -32.53 18.34 35.78
C GLY A 103 -32.00 19.60 35.08
N GLU A 104 -30.78 20.05 35.41
CA GLU A 104 -30.12 21.16 34.72
C GLU A 104 -29.76 20.82 33.26
N LEU A 105 -29.65 19.53 32.95
CA LEU A 105 -29.55 18.98 31.60
C LEU A 105 -30.83 18.21 31.27
N PRO A 106 -31.81 18.83 30.57
CA PRO A 106 -33.05 18.17 30.20
C PRO A 106 -32.80 16.96 29.30
N ILE A 107 -33.25 15.78 29.76
CA ILE A 107 -33.13 14.52 29.02
C ILE A 107 -34.45 14.16 28.37
N TRP A 108 -34.38 13.77 27.11
CA TRP A 108 -35.51 13.38 26.29
C TRP A 108 -35.34 11.95 25.82
N VAL A 109 -36.47 11.25 25.68
CA VAL A 109 -36.58 9.96 25.01
C VAL A 109 -37.70 10.03 23.99
N ALA A 110 -37.67 9.17 22.99
CA ALA A 110 -38.75 9.03 22.02
C ALA A 110 -39.27 7.58 22.08
N PRO A 111 -40.34 7.31 22.81
CA PRO A 111 -40.93 5.98 22.86
C PRO A 111 -41.57 5.62 21.51
N ILE A 112 -41.55 4.33 21.13
CA ILE A 112 -42.13 3.86 19.88
C ILE A 112 -43.64 4.14 19.87
N GLY A 113 -44.13 4.87 18.87
CA GLY A 113 -45.55 5.19 18.73
C GLY A 113 -46.06 6.31 19.64
N GLU A 114 -45.19 6.95 20.42
CA GLU A 114 -45.53 8.08 21.31
C GLU A 114 -44.72 9.33 20.92
N PRO A 115 -45.20 10.55 21.25
CA PRO A 115 -44.42 11.77 21.03
C PRO A 115 -43.15 11.83 21.90
N ASP A 116 -42.20 12.67 21.49
CA ASP A 116 -41.01 13.01 22.29
C ASP A 116 -41.39 13.31 23.74
N ARG A 117 -40.78 12.57 24.68
CA ARG A 117 -41.08 12.68 26.10
C ARG A 117 -39.87 13.20 26.85
N LEU A 118 -40.08 14.31 27.56
CA LEU A 118 -39.12 14.79 28.54
C LEU A 118 -39.10 13.82 29.73
N VAL A 119 -37.91 13.36 30.10
CA VAL A 119 -37.68 12.50 31.24
C VAL A 119 -37.66 13.36 32.49
N ALA A 120 -38.50 13.00 33.46
CA ALA A 120 -38.50 13.67 34.75
C ALA A 120 -37.17 13.36 35.49
N PRO A 121 -36.50 14.35 36.10
CA PRO A 121 -35.18 14.13 36.72
C PRO A 121 -35.17 13.03 37.79
N ASP A 122 -36.27 12.85 38.52
CA ASP A 122 -36.47 11.81 39.53
C ASP A 122 -36.62 10.39 38.93
N ALA A 123 -36.89 10.27 37.63
CA ALA A 123 -36.87 9.00 36.92
C ALA A 123 -35.45 8.52 36.59
N ILE A 124 -34.44 9.41 36.67
CA ILE A 124 -33.02 9.10 36.53
C ILE A 124 -32.47 8.80 37.92
N VAL A 125 -32.66 7.56 38.37
CA VAL A 125 -32.25 7.08 39.69
C VAL A 125 -30.73 7.09 39.83
N GLU A 126 -30.02 6.69 38.77
CA GLU A 126 -28.57 6.70 38.71
C GLU A 126 -28.09 7.06 37.30
N ALA A 127 -27.09 7.93 37.21
CA ALA A 127 -26.45 8.31 35.96
C ALA A 127 -24.95 8.03 36.11
N ASP A 128 -24.58 6.77 35.90
CA ASP A 128 -23.21 6.31 36.03
C ASP A 128 -22.38 6.58 34.75
N HIS A 129 -21.09 6.30 34.82
CA HIS A 129 -20.19 6.45 33.67
C HIS A 129 -20.68 5.64 32.45
N ALA A 130 -21.21 4.44 32.67
CA ALA A 130 -21.71 3.60 31.57
C ALA A 130 -22.90 4.25 30.85
N THR A 131 -23.82 4.87 31.58
CA THR A 131 -24.97 5.61 31.03
C THR A 131 -24.51 6.83 30.21
N VAL A 132 -23.59 7.63 30.74
CA VAL A 132 -23.07 8.83 30.06
C VAL A 132 -22.27 8.46 28.81
N VAL A 133 -21.44 7.42 28.87
CA VAL A 133 -20.62 6.93 27.74
C VAL A 133 -21.47 6.31 26.65
N SER A 134 -22.38 5.41 27.01
CA SER A 134 -23.23 4.72 26.03
C SER A 134 -24.30 5.64 25.43
N GLY A 135 -24.71 6.67 26.18
CA GLY A 135 -25.86 7.49 25.86
C GLY A 135 -27.19 6.73 25.96
N VAL A 136 -27.19 5.59 26.67
CA VAL A 136 -28.35 4.74 26.92
C VAL A 136 -28.53 4.59 28.43
N TYR A 137 -29.76 4.71 28.91
CA TYR A 137 -30.01 4.60 30.35
C TYR A 137 -29.88 3.16 30.85
N ARG A 138 -28.94 2.94 31.78
CA ARG A 138 -28.64 1.62 32.39
C ARG A 138 -28.53 1.75 33.92
N PRO A 139 -29.65 1.67 34.66
CA PRO A 139 -29.60 1.63 36.12
C PRO A 139 -29.10 0.25 36.59
N PRO A 140 -28.49 0.13 37.79
CA PRO A 140 -27.84 -1.12 38.25
C PRO A 140 -28.73 -2.35 38.36
N ASN A 141 -30.06 -2.18 38.35
CA ASN A 141 -31.03 -3.27 38.46
C ASN A 141 -31.70 -3.63 37.12
N ASP A 142 -31.28 -3.02 36.00
CA ASP A 142 -31.79 -3.25 34.64
C ASP A 142 -33.33 -3.23 34.54
N ARG A 143 -33.97 -2.34 35.31
CA ARG A 143 -35.42 -2.25 35.43
C ARG A 143 -35.91 -0.81 35.31
N GLY A 144 -37.13 -0.65 34.81
CA GLY A 144 -37.82 0.62 34.68
C GLY A 144 -38.10 0.98 33.23
N TRP A 145 -39.10 1.84 32.99
CA TRP A 145 -39.57 2.16 31.63
C TRP A 145 -38.52 2.89 30.78
N LEU A 146 -37.48 3.46 31.39
CA LEU A 146 -36.35 4.11 30.74
C LEU A 146 -35.21 3.15 30.39
N TYR A 147 -35.20 1.94 30.94
CA TYR A 147 -34.13 0.96 30.72
C TYR A 147 -33.92 0.69 29.23
N GLY A 148 -32.66 0.68 28.79
CA GLY A 148 -32.29 0.40 27.40
C GLY A 148 -32.63 1.51 26.40
N ARG A 149 -33.23 2.63 26.86
CA ARG A 149 -33.62 3.73 25.96
C ARG A 149 -32.46 4.67 25.66
N PRO A 150 -32.27 5.08 24.39
CA PRO A 150 -31.34 6.14 24.03
C PRO A 150 -31.77 7.48 24.64
N LEU A 151 -30.81 8.20 25.20
CA LEU A 151 -31.00 9.50 25.83
C LEU A 151 -30.62 10.62 24.88
N PHE A 152 -31.46 11.65 24.83
CA PHE A 152 -31.28 12.79 23.96
C PHE A 152 -31.32 14.11 24.73
N VAL A 153 -30.63 15.11 24.21
CA VAL A 153 -30.64 16.49 24.73
C VAL A 153 -30.99 17.41 23.57
N LYS A 154 -31.99 18.30 23.73
CA LYS A 154 -32.32 19.27 22.67
C LYS A 154 -31.11 20.18 22.43
N ARG A 155 -30.85 20.55 21.18
CA ARG A 155 -29.64 21.29 20.78
C ARG A 155 -29.48 22.62 21.53
N ALA A 156 -30.59 23.31 21.77
CA ALA A 156 -30.61 24.58 22.50
C ALA A 156 -30.22 24.39 23.98
N ASP A 157 -30.75 23.34 24.61
CA ASP A 157 -30.45 22.99 26.01
C ASP A 157 -28.98 22.59 26.16
N TRP A 158 -28.47 21.79 25.20
CA TRP A 158 -27.05 21.43 25.17
C TRP A 158 -26.14 22.66 25.08
N ALA A 159 -26.43 23.57 24.14
CA ALA A 159 -25.64 24.77 23.95
C ALA A 159 -25.61 25.65 25.23
N LYS A 160 -26.75 25.77 25.91
CA LYS A 160 -26.87 26.52 27.17
C LYS A 160 -26.10 25.86 28.31
N PHE A 161 -26.20 24.54 28.42
CA PHE A 161 -25.53 23.75 29.45
C PHE A 161 -24.00 23.78 29.27
N ALA A 162 -23.50 23.50 28.07
CA ALA A 162 -22.07 23.52 27.75
C ALA A 162 -21.46 24.91 27.98
N ALA A 163 -22.14 25.97 27.54
CA ALA A 163 -21.67 27.35 27.75
C ALA A 163 -21.55 27.73 29.23
N ARG A 164 -22.46 27.23 30.09
CA ARG A 164 -22.40 27.44 31.54
C ARG A 164 -21.19 26.75 32.16
N ILE A 165 -20.93 25.50 31.78
CA ILE A 165 -19.76 24.75 32.28
C ILE A 165 -18.47 25.44 31.83
N ASP A 166 -18.37 25.83 30.55
CA ASP A 166 -17.22 26.56 30.03
C ASP A 166 -16.99 27.89 30.76
N ALA A 167 -18.07 28.59 31.13
CA ALA A 167 -17.97 29.83 31.92
C ALA A 167 -17.50 29.58 33.36
N ALA A 168 -17.91 28.46 33.98
CA ALA A 168 -17.47 28.08 35.32
C ALA A 168 -16.01 27.58 35.37
N LYS A 169 -15.52 27.00 34.26
CA LYS A 169 -14.18 26.42 34.16
C LYS A 169 -13.11 27.38 33.61
N LYS A 170 -13.51 28.48 32.97
CA LYS A 170 -12.58 29.55 32.57
C LYS A 170 -12.16 30.36 33.80
N PRO A 171 -10.85 30.52 34.08
CA PRO A 171 -10.41 31.42 35.14
C PRO A 171 -10.83 32.85 34.80
N ALA A 172 -11.36 33.56 35.79
CA ALA A 172 -11.57 35.00 35.68
C ALA A 172 -10.24 35.65 35.29
N ARG A 173 -10.21 36.36 34.16
CA ARG A 173 -9.01 37.07 33.69
C ARG A 173 -8.64 38.13 34.74
N GLU A 174 -7.71 37.82 35.63
CA GLU A 174 -6.96 38.84 36.34
C GLU A 174 -5.92 39.43 35.38
N ASN A 175 -5.97 40.77 35.31
CA ASN A 175 -5.06 41.61 34.55
C ASN A 175 -3.62 41.44 35.05
N GLY A 176 -2.92 40.45 34.52
CA GLY A 176 -1.50 40.24 34.76
C GLY A 176 -0.87 39.75 33.47
N LYS A 177 0.12 40.49 32.97
CA LYS A 177 0.97 40.12 31.84
C LYS A 177 1.65 38.77 32.13
N PHE A 178 1.00 37.68 31.81
CA PHE A 178 1.62 36.41 31.54
C PHE A 178 1.16 35.98 30.15
N GLN A 179 1.98 36.34 29.16
CA GLN A 179 1.95 35.72 27.85
C GLN A 179 2.31 34.25 28.06
N SER A 180 1.30 33.40 28.28
CA SER A 180 1.45 32.00 27.91
C SER A 180 1.52 31.99 26.39
N ARG A 181 2.61 31.44 25.84
CA ARG A 181 2.78 31.23 24.41
C ARG A 181 1.76 30.17 23.96
N SER A 182 0.51 30.57 23.73
CA SER A 182 -0.44 29.78 22.96
C SER A 182 -0.08 29.88 21.48
N HIS A 183 -0.20 28.75 20.78
CA HIS A 183 -0.12 28.56 19.32
C HIS A 183 -1.17 29.36 18.50
N ASP A 184 -1.61 30.53 18.97
CA ASP A 184 -2.62 31.36 18.27
C ASP A 184 -2.10 31.99 16.95
N GLY A 185 -0.79 31.91 16.68
CA GLY A 185 -0.18 32.36 15.43
C GLY A 185 -0.40 31.40 14.24
N ASP A 186 -0.36 30.08 14.49
CA ASP A 186 -0.36 29.05 13.43
C ASP A 186 -1.77 28.74 12.89
N GLU A 187 -2.83 28.89 13.72
CA GLU A 187 -4.22 28.59 13.30
C GLU A 187 -4.80 29.58 12.29
N ARG A 188 -4.15 30.74 12.09
CA ARG A 188 -4.57 31.73 11.08
C ARG A 188 -4.24 31.29 9.66
N GLN A 189 -3.11 30.61 9.46
CA GLN A 189 -2.63 30.22 8.14
C GLN A 189 -3.11 28.81 7.75
N TRP A 190 -3.18 27.89 8.70
CA TRP A 190 -3.43 26.48 8.44
C TRP A 190 -4.86 26.08 8.79
N LEU A 191 -5.42 25.18 7.98
CA LEU A 191 -6.74 24.59 8.18
C LEU A 191 -6.58 23.07 8.26
N ARG A 192 -6.94 22.48 9.40
CA ARG A 192 -6.94 21.01 9.56
C ARG A 192 -7.73 20.36 8.43
N ILE A 193 -7.22 19.28 7.85
CA ILE A 193 -7.84 18.68 6.66
C ILE A 193 -9.27 18.20 6.94
N SER A 194 -9.57 17.64 8.13
CA SER A 194 -10.95 17.28 8.51
C SER A 194 -11.88 18.49 8.61
N LYS A 195 -11.36 19.66 8.99
CA LYS A 195 -12.13 20.90 9.06
C LYS A 195 -12.38 21.44 7.66
N ALA A 196 -11.39 21.34 6.76
CA ALA A 196 -11.55 21.67 5.34
C ALA A 196 -12.64 20.78 4.70
N THR A 197 -12.58 19.45 4.89
CA THR A 197 -13.59 18.52 4.38
C THR A 197 -14.98 18.82 4.95
N ARG A 198 -15.09 19.16 6.25
CA ARG A 198 -16.37 19.57 6.86
C ARG A 198 -16.92 20.88 6.29
N LEU A 199 -16.07 21.85 5.95
CA LEU A 199 -16.49 23.09 5.30
C LEU A 199 -16.96 22.83 3.88
N LEU A 200 -16.21 22.02 3.12
CA LEU A 200 -16.60 21.57 1.79
C LEU A 200 -17.96 20.86 1.84
N HIS A 201 -18.15 19.95 2.80
CA HIS A 201 -19.42 19.25 3.01
C HIS A 201 -20.61 20.20 3.23
N ARG A 202 -20.43 21.29 4.00
CA ARG A 202 -21.49 22.30 4.19
C ARG A 202 -21.80 23.06 2.90
N ILE A 203 -20.78 23.42 2.13
CA ILE A 203 -20.92 24.14 0.87
C ILE A 203 -21.63 23.27 -0.16
N LEU A 204 -21.21 22.02 -0.33
CA LEU A 204 -21.83 21.06 -1.24
C LEU A 204 -23.28 20.77 -0.85
N ARG A 205 -23.59 20.67 0.46
CA ARG A 205 -24.97 20.52 0.92
C ARG A 205 -25.88 21.65 0.45
N THR A 206 -25.39 22.90 0.44
CA THR A 206 -26.17 24.05 -0.05
C THR A 206 -26.26 24.05 -1.57
N ARG A 207 -25.17 23.72 -2.28
CA ARG A 207 -25.11 23.73 -3.75
C ARG A 207 -25.91 22.60 -4.41
N LEU A 208 -25.96 21.42 -3.79
CA LEU A 208 -26.65 20.23 -4.27
C LEU A 208 -28.05 20.06 -3.65
N ALA A 209 -28.64 21.14 -3.14
CA ALA A 209 -29.98 21.08 -2.56
C ALA A 209 -30.99 20.59 -3.61
N GLY A 210 -31.67 19.48 -3.33
CA GLY A 210 -32.63 18.86 -4.26
C GLY A 210 -32.01 17.91 -5.30
N GLN A 211 -30.69 17.67 -5.27
CA GLN A 211 -30.01 16.69 -6.11
C GLN A 211 -29.55 15.49 -5.28
N GLU A 212 -29.43 14.32 -5.92
CA GLU A 212 -28.83 13.13 -5.30
C GLU A 212 -27.29 13.31 -5.24
N PRO A 213 -26.66 13.34 -4.05
CA PRO A 213 -25.26 13.74 -3.91
C PRO A 213 -24.25 12.68 -4.37
N ALA A 214 -24.62 11.39 -4.40
CA ALA A 214 -23.77 10.34 -4.96
C ALA A 214 -24.65 9.23 -5.58
N PRO A 215 -25.17 9.46 -6.80
CA PRO A 215 -26.06 8.52 -7.48
C PRO A 215 -25.37 7.18 -7.82
N TRP A 216 -24.05 7.11 -7.76
CA TRP A 216 -23.24 5.90 -8.00
C TRP A 216 -23.11 4.97 -6.78
N ILE A 217 -23.62 5.36 -5.61
CA ILE A 217 -23.64 4.49 -4.43
C ILE A 217 -25.02 3.86 -4.35
N ASP A 218 -25.11 2.55 -4.53
CA ASP A 218 -26.36 1.81 -4.47
C ASP A 218 -27.04 2.00 -3.10
N PRO A 219 -28.37 2.19 -3.06
CA PRO A 219 -29.10 2.17 -1.80
C PRO A 219 -29.02 0.77 -1.18
N PRO A 220 -29.03 0.63 0.14
CA PRO A 220 -29.06 -0.67 0.79
C PRO A 220 -30.28 -1.49 0.32
N ALA A 221 -30.11 -2.80 0.21
CA ALA A 221 -31.11 -3.71 -0.39
C ALA A 221 -32.43 -3.85 0.41
N ASP A 222 -32.50 -3.31 1.63
CA ASP A 222 -33.70 -3.36 2.49
C ASP A 222 -34.42 -2.00 2.55
N PRO A 223 -35.62 -1.88 1.94
CA PRO A 223 -36.39 -0.63 1.89
C PRO A 223 -37.22 -0.31 3.14
N PHE A 224 -37.21 -1.14 4.21
CA PHE A 224 -38.01 -0.88 5.42
C PHE A 224 -37.35 0.01 6.48
N ALA A 225 -36.13 0.48 6.26
CA ALA A 225 -35.45 1.39 7.17
C ALA A 225 -35.51 2.84 6.64
N ALA A 226 -36.56 3.59 6.99
CA ALA A 226 -36.58 5.05 6.78
C ALA A 226 -35.41 5.78 7.51
N GLU A 227 -34.77 5.12 8.49
CA GLU A 227 -33.49 5.54 9.09
C GLU A 227 -32.29 5.28 8.18
N CYS A 228 -32.35 4.25 7.33
CA CYS A 228 -31.34 3.98 6.30
C CYS A 228 -31.38 5.00 5.17
N ASP A 229 -32.51 5.60 4.80
CA ASP A 229 -32.51 6.64 3.76
C ASP A 229 -31.70 7.87 4.20
N ASN A 230 -31.87 8.31 5.46
CA ASN A 230 -31.09 9.40 6.03
C ASN A 230 -29.62 9.03 6.26
N ALA A 231 -29.33 7.78 6.66
CA ALA A 231 -27.97 7.28 6.84
C ALA A 231 -27.24 7.11 5.49
N THR A 232 -27.92 6.56 4.49
CA THR A 232 -27.45 6.40 3.10
C THR A 232 -27.22 7.76 2.47
N HIS A 233 -28.17 8.67 2.59
CA HIS A 233 -28.01 10.03 2.07
C HIS A 233 -26.89 10.80 2.80
N ARG A 234 -26.70 10.60 4.12
CA ARG A 234 -25.54 11.15 4.84
C ARG A 234 -24.23 10.53 4.36
N HIS A 235 -24.19 9.21 4.19
CA HIS A 235 -23.03 8.49 3.66
C HIS A 235 -22.66 8.96 2.25
N ARG A 236 -23.64 9.07 1.35
CA ARG A 236 -23.49 9.61 -0.01
C ARG A 236 -22.91 11.02 -0.02
N ARG A 237 -23.39 11.91 0.86
CA ARG A 237 -22.83 13.27 1.00
C ARG A 237 -21.39 13.28 1.51
N THR A 238 -21.07 12.42 2.48
CA THR A 238 -19.71 12.28 3.00
C THR A 238 -18.78 11.75 1.90
N ALA A 239 -19.19 10.70 1.19
CA ALA A 239 -18.45 10.13 0.08
C ALA A 239 -18.18 11.18 -1.02
N HIS A 240 -19.19 11.97 -1.40
CA HIS A 240 -19.01 13.02 -2.40
C HIS A 240 -18.03 14.10 -1.96
N SER A 241 -18.10 14.54 -0.70
CA SER A 241 -17.18 15.53 -0.14
C SER A 241 -15.74 14.99 -0.09
N SER A 242 -15.56 13.74 0.34
CA SER A 242 -14.26 13.06 0.39
C SER A 242 -13.67 12.87 -1.00
N LEU A 243 -14.45 12.43 -1.99
CA LEU A 243 -14.00 12.26 -3.36
C LEU A 243 -13.62 13.59 -4.01
N THR A 244 -14.40 14.64 -3.77
CA THR A 244 -14.10 16.00 -4.25
C THR A 244 -12.78 16.50 -3.68
N MET A 245 -12.60 16.38 -2.36
CA MET A 245 -11.37 16.78 -1.68
C MET A 245 -10.18 16.00 -2.21
N ARG A 246 -10.32 14.68 -2.34
CA ARG A 246 -9.28 13.78 -2.85
C ARG A 246 -8.90 14.09 -4.30
N ARG A 247 -9.88 14.42 -5.17
CA ARG A 247 -9.61 14.86 -6.55
C ARG A 247 -8.73 16.10 -6.58
N ALA A 248 -9.06 17.12 -5.78
CA ALA A 248 -8.26 18.35 -5.73
C ALA A 248 -6.82 18.10 -5.26
N LEU A 249 -6.63 17.18 -4.30
CA LEU A 249 -5.32 16.78 -3.82
C LEU A 249 -4.53 15.98 -4.87
N LEU A 250 -5.20 15.08 -5.60
CA LEU A 250 -4.60 14.29 -6.69
C LEU A 250 -4.23 15.15 -7.92
N SER A 251 -5.06 16.13 -8.27
CA SER A 251 -4.79 17.05 -9.39
C SER A 251 -3.72 18.10 -9.09
N GLY A 252 -3.42 18.34 -7.81
CA GLY A 252 -2.56 19.44 -7.37
C GLY A 252 -3.27 20.79 -7.26
N ASP A 253 -4.59 20.84 -7.47
CA ASP A 253 -5.43 22.03 -7.28
C ASP A 253 -5.42 22.51 -5.81
N LEU A 254 -5.20 21.57 -4.89
CA LEU A 254 -4.99 21.83 -3.48
C LEU A 254 -3.77 21.04 -3.00
N THR A 255 -2.86 21.69 -2.27
CA THR A 255 -1.72 21.03 -1.63
C THR A 255 -1.99 20.87 -0.13
N ALA A 256 -1.92 19.63 0.34
CA ALA A 256 -1.90 19.33 1.76
C ALA A 256 -0.47 19.38 2.30
N HIS A 257 -0.34 19.60 3.60
CA HIS A 257 0.93 19.67 4.31
C HIS A 257 0.85 18.90 5.62
N LEU A 258 1.92 18.21 5.95
CA LEU A 258 2.20 17.79 7.32
C LEU A 258 2.70 19.02 8.08
N VAL A 259 2.11 19.34 9.23
CA VAL A 259 2.47 20.52 10.03
C VAL A 259 2.66 20.14 11.49
N LYS A 260 3.79 20.57 12.07
CA LYS A 260 4.11 20.43 13.49
C LYS A 260 5.05 21.55 13.93
N ASP A 261 4.79 22.16 15.08
CA ASP A 261 5.65 23.18 15.70
C ASP A 261 6.08 24.32 14.75
N GLY A 262 5.15 24.83 13.93
CA GLY A 262 5.38 25.90 12.95
C GLY A 262 6.17 25.48 11.70
N ARG A 263 6.61 24.22 11.61
CA ARG A 263 7.22 23.63 10.41
C ARG A 263 6.15 22.99 9.55
N SER A 264 6.35 23.01 8.23
CA SER A 264 5.45 22.36 7.28
C SER A 264 6.24 21.60 6.23
N HIS A 265 5.72 20.44 5.84
CA HIS A 265 6.21 19.63 4.75
C HIS A 265 5.07 19.41 3.76
N PRO A 266 5.20 19.80 2.47
CA PRO A 266 4.15 19.53 1.48
C PRO A 266 3.97 18.02 1.28
N LEU A 267 2.74 17.59 1.09
CA LEU A 267 2.41 16.21 0.74
C LEU A 267 2.28 16.11 -0.79
N PRO A 268 2.88 15.08 -1.40
CA PRO A 268 2.73 14.82 -2.83
C PRO A 268 1.28 14.40 -3.17
N GLY A 269 0.96 14.35 -4.46
CA GLY A 269 -0.33 13.85 -4.96
C GLY A 269 -0.49 12.35 -4.75
N TRP A 270 0.56 11.57 -4.99
CA TRP A 270 0.50 10.10 -4.96
C TRP A 270 0.10 9.50 -3.60
N VAL A 271 0.36 10.18 -2.46
CA VAL A 271 -0.08 9.70 -1.14
C VAL A 271 -1.61 9.64 -1.00
N TRP A 272 -2.34 10.36 -1.85
CA TRP A 272 -3.81 10.38 -1.88
C TRP A 272 -4.39 9.29 -2.79
N GLU A 273 -3.56 8.45 -3.44
CA GLU A 273 -4.05 7.33 -4.26
C GLU A 273 -4.67 6.19 -3.42
N ASN A 274 -4.32 6.08 -2.13
CA ASN A 274 -4.98 5.13 -1.23
C ASN A 274 -6.27 5.72 -0.64
N ALA A 275 -7.42 5.12 -0.98
CA ALA A 275 -8.72 5.60 -0.55
C ALA A 275 -8.91 5.52 0.98
N ARG A 276 -8.50 4.41 1.62
CA ARG A 276 -8.67 4.19 3.06
C ARG A 276 -7.81 5.16 3.87
N ALA A 277 -6.57 5.38 3.46
CA ALA A 277 -5.66 6.33 4.11
C ALA A 277 -6.18 7.77 3.97
N SER A 278 -6.68 8.14 2.78
CA SER A 278 -7.31 9.44 2.54
C SER A 278 -8.53 9.66 3.43
N GLU A 279 -9.41 8.66 3.53
CA GLU A 279 -10.58 8.72 4.40
C GLU A 279 -10.18 8.87 5.86
N SER A 280 -9.20 8.11 6.35
CA SER A 280 -8.68 8.26 7.71
C SER A 280 -8.16 9.69 7.94
N ALA A 281 -7.42 10.26 6.99
CA ALA A 281 -6.96 11.65 7.07
C ALA A 281 -8.12 12.64 7.17
N PHE A 282 -9.18 12.46 6.39
CA PHE A 282 -10.35 13.35 6.42
C PHE A 282 -11.14 13.27 7.73
N HIS A 283 -11.07 12.17 8.46
CA HIS A 283 -11.76 12.00 9.75
C HIS A 283 -10.88 12.39 10.93
N PHE A 284 -9.62 11.97 10.92
CA PHE A 284 -8.71 12.05 12.08
C PHE A 284 -7.58 13.08 11.93
N ASN A 285 -7.45 13.70 10.75
CA ASN A 285 -6.36 14.61 10.36
C ASN A 285 -5.01 13.93 10.16
N TRP A 286 -4.99 12.60 10.06
CA TRP A 286 -3.78 11.81 10.01
C TRP A 286 -3.72 11.00 8.74
N LEU A 287 -2.67 11.23 7.95
CA LEU A 287 -2.44 10.48 6.72
C LEU A 287 -1.43 9.38 7.00
N HIS A 288 -1.89 8.14 7.00
CA HIS A 288 -1.00 6.99 6.95
C HIS A 288 -0.42 6.91 5.53
N VAL A 289 0.91 6.86 5.44
CA VAL A 289 1.62 6.69 4.17
C VAL A 289 2.11 5.26 4.08
N ASP A 290 2.20 4.73 2.86
CA ASP A 290 2.65 3.37 2.62
C ASP A 290 4.08 3.17 3.16
N PRO A 291 4.29 2.34 4.20
CA PRO A 291 5.59 2.17 4.83
C PRO A 291 6.60 1.41 3.95
N PHE A 292 6.17 0.92 2.80
CA PHE A 292 7.01 0.20 1.85
C PHE A 292 7.53 1.08 0.73
N LEU A 293 7.13 2.35 0.63
CA LEU A 293 7.76 3.27 -0.33
C LEU A 293 8.94 3.97 0.34
N ASP A 294 10.08 4.10 -0.34
CA ASP A 294 11.22 4.88 0.18
C ASP A 294 10.96 6.38 -0.05
N HIS A 295 10.02 6.92 0.71
CA HIS A 295 9.44 8.25 0.48
C HIS A 295 9.96 9.34 1.43
N GLY A 296 10.80 8.98 2.41
CA GLY A 296 11.37 9.93 3.37
C GLY A 296 10.36 10.64 4.30
N LEU A 297 9.07 10.27 4.27
CA LEU A 297 8.03 10.88 5.13
C LEU A 297 7.89 10.16 6.48
N HIS A 298 8.65 9.09 6.73
CA HIS A 298 8.63 8.33 8.00
C HIS A 298 8.91 9.22 9.21
N ASP A 299 9.76 10.25 9.06
CA ASP A 299 10.08 11.20 10.12
C ASP A 299 8.90 12.10 10.52
N TYR A 300 7.84 12.12 9.68
CA TYR A 300 6.69 12.99 9.83
C TYR A 300 5.40 12.23 10.20
N VAL A 301 5.48 10.94 10.53
CA VAL A 301 4.31 10.07 10.85
C VAL A 301 3.43 10.64 11.97
N ASN A 302 3.99 11.43 12.88
CA ASN A 302 3.26 12.07 13.99
C ASN A 302 2.86 13.54 13.72
N TRP A 303 2.92 14.00 12.47
CA TRP A 303 2.54 15.38 12.11
C TRP A 303 1.08 15.40 11.64
N GLY A 304 0.35 16.45 12.01
CA GLY A 304 -1.03 16.58 11.57
C GLY A 304 -1.12 17.02 10.11
N CYS A 305 -2.18 16.62 9.41
CA CYS A 305 -2.43 16.97 8.03
C CYS A 305 -3.33 18.23 7.92
N PHE A 306 -2.85 19.22 7.17
CA PHE A 306 -3.47 20.53 7.00
C PHE A 306 -3.47 20.94 5.53
N VAL A 307 -4.32 21.91 5.20
CA VAL A 307 -4.26 22.67 3.94
C VAL A 307 -4.08 24.15 4.29
N ARG A 308 -3.48 24.94 3.39
CA ARG A 308 -3.40 26.39 3.61
C ARG A 308 -4.80 26.99 3.49
N ARG A 309 -5.18 27.82 4.47
CA ARG A 309 -6.52 28.44 4.51
C ARG A 309 -6.80 29.32 3.29
N ALA A 310 -5.80 30.10 2.85
CA ALA A 310 -5.92 30.95 1.66
C ALA A 310 -6.14 30.10 0.39
N ALA A 311 -5.26 29.12 0.15
CA ALA A 311 -5.38 28.21 -0.99
C ALA A 311 -6.73 27.46 -1.03
N PHE A 312 -7.21 27.00 0.13
CA PHE A 312 -8.53 26.36 0.23
C PHE A 312 -9.68 27.32 -0.10
N ALA A 313 -9.59 28.58 0.35
CA ALA A 313 -10.60 29.59 0.03
C ALA A 313 -10.60 29.96 -1.45
N ASP A 314 -9.42 30.13 -2.05
CA ASP A 314 -9.24 30.42 -3.48
C ASP A 314 -9.77 29.27 -4.34
N TRP A 315 -9.46 28.02 -3.96
CA TRP A 315 -9.97 26.82 -4.62
C TRP A 315 -11.51 26.75 -4.56
N LEU A 316 -12.12 27.01 -3.38
CA LEU A 316 -13.58 27.02 -3.24
C LEU A 316 -14.30 28.12 -4.03
N ALA A 317 -13.59 29.22 -4.31
CA ALA A 317 -14.09 30.34 -5.10
C ALA A 317 -14.06 30.05 -6.61
N ASN A 318 -13.29 29.05 -7.05
CA ASN A 318 -13.28 28.60 -8.44
C ASN A 318 -14.62 27.91 -8.80
N PRO A 319 -15.35 28.38 -9.83
CA PRO A 319 -16.58 27.74 -10.30
C PRO A 319 -16.40 26.28 -10.73
N GLU A 320 -15.25 25.90 -11.27
CA GLU A 320 -14.97 24.51 -11.70
C GLU A 320 -14.82 23.56 -10.50
N ALA A 321 -14.34 24.06 -9.36
CA ALA A 321 -14.36 23.33 -8.09
C ALA A 321 -15.79 23.10 -7.57
N SER A 322 -16.82 23.58 -8.27
CA SER A 322 -18.24 23.42 -7.96
C SER A 322 -19.05 22.67 -9.01
N GLU A 323 -18.50 22.42 -10.21
CA GLU A 323 -19.11 21.61 -11.29
C GLU A 323 -18.98 20.10 -11.04
N ILE A 324 -19.04 19.70 -9.78
CA ILE A 324 -18.78 18.35 -9.24
C ILE A 324 -19.98 17.40 -9.45
N GLY A 325 -20.67 17.54 -10.59
CA GLY A 325 -21.57 16.50 -11.08
C GLY A 325 -20.72 15.39 -11.70
N ASP A 326 -21.07 14.12 -11.44
CA ASP A 326 -20.45 12.91 -12.01
C ASP A 326 -19.05 12.51 -11.51
N LEU A 327 -18.90 12.05 -10.26
CA LEU A 327 -17.58 11.58 -9.77
C LEU A 327 -17.48 10.12 -9.33
N PRO A 328 -17.36 9.18 -10.29
CA PRO A 328 -16.79 7.85 -10.08
C PRO A 328 -15.30 7.73 -10.46
N ASN A 329 -14.73 8.67 -11.24
CA ASN A 329 -13.35 8.62 -11.72
C ASN A 329 -12.46 9.69 -11.08
N LEU A 330 -11.34 9.26 -10.49
CA LEU A 330 -10.31 10.15 -9.96
C LEU A 330 -9.18 10.32 -11.00
N PRO A 331 -8.57 11.51 -11.11
CA PRO A 331 -7.37 11.69 -11.90
C PRO A 331 -6.21 10.89 -11.30
N SER A 332 -5.22 10.55 -12.13
CA SER A 332 -3.92 10.11 -11.59
C SER A 332 -3.29 11.25 -10.82
N ALA A 333 -2.47 10.93 -9.80
CA ALA A 333 -1.71 11.94 -9.09
C ALA A 333 -0.84 12.76 -10.06
N PHE A 334 -0.78 14.08 -9.87
CA PHE A 334 -0.01 15.00 -10.71
C PHE A 334 1.50 14.69 -10.71
N ASP A 335 1.99 14.02 -9.66
CA ASP A 335 3.37 13.61 -9.42
C ASP A 335 3.51 12.09 -9.34
N ARG A 336 2.62 11.35 -10.03
CA ARG A 336 2.63 9.88 -10.01
C ARG A 336 3.97 9.27 -10.47
N ASP A 337 4.63 9.89 -11.44
CA ASP A 337 5.93 9.45 -11.95
C ASP A 337 7.08 9.67 -10.93
N GLU A 338 6.84 10.49 -9.89
CA GLU A 338 7.78 10.73 -8.79
C GLU A 338 7.54 9.78 -7.59
N MET A 339 6.54 8.90 -7.69
CA MET A 339 6.26 7.92 -6.64
C MET A 339 7.47 6.98 -6.46
N PRO A 340 8.02 6.83 -5.25
CA PRO A 340 9.15 5.94 -5.02
C PRO A 340 8.85 4.49 -5.35
N ASN A 341 9.90 3.72 -5.63
CA ASN A 341 9.74 2.30 -5.87
C ASN A 341 9.33 1.58 -4.58
N PRO A 342 8.39 0.62 -4.66
CA PRO A 342 8.00 -0.18 -3.50
C PRO A 342 9.13 -1.11 -3.07
N THR A 343 9.24 -1.29 -1.76
CA THR A 343 10.12 -2.27 -1.12
C THR A 343 9.57 -3.65 -1.44
N THR A 344 10.23 -4.35 -2.36
CA THR A 344 9.89 -5.74 -2.72
C THR A 344 10.65 -6.76 -1.87
N TYR A 345 11.60 -6.28 -1.06
CA TYR A 345 12.48 -7.15 -0.29
C TYR A 345 12.94 -6.48 1.01
N ARG A 346 12.76 -7.18 2.13
CA ARG A 346 13.29 -6.77 3.44
C ARG A 346 13.50 -8.00 4.32
N GLU A 347 14.75 -8.30 4.67
CA GLU A 347 15.05 -9.40 5.58
C GLU A 347 14.51 -9.12 7.00
N PRO A 348 14.23 -10.17 7.80
CA PRO A 348 13.96 -10.02 9.21
C PRO A 348 15.11 -9.30 9.93
N ARG A 349 14.77 -8.50 10.94
CA ARG A 349 15.67 -7.72 11.79
C ARG A 349 16.84 -8.56 12.27
N ASP A 350 18.01 -7.95 12.41
CA ASP A 350 19.22 -8.64 12.84
C ASP A 350 19.20 -8.94 14.35
N ALA A 351 18.38 -9.91 14.72
CA ALA A 351 18.24 -10.44 16.06
C ALA A 351 18.30 -11.98 16.02
N PRO A 352 18.78 -12.67 17.07
CA PRO A 352 18.83 -14.13 17.10
C PRO A 352 17.43 -14.77 16.93
N PHE A 353 16.41 -14.07 17.42
CA PHE A 353 15.01 -14.44 17.36
C PHE A 353 14.19 -13.23 16.87
N VAL A 354 13.25 -13.51 15.96
CA VAL A 354 12.34 -12.51 15.36
C VAL A 354 10.90 -12.86 15.69
N GLU A 355 10.02 -11.87 15.69
CA GLU A 355 8.60 -12.08 16.02
C GLU A 355 7.95 -13.01 14.98
N LEU A 356 6.96 -13.81 15.41
CA LEU A 356 6.25 -14.71 14.51
C LEU A 356 5.59 -13.98 13.34
N GLY A 357 5.00 -12.80 13.58
CA GLY A 357 4.43 -11.96 12.51
C GLY A 357 5.48 -11.51 11.49
N GLU A 358 6.67 -11.16 11.95
CA GLU A 358 7.81 -10.78 11.12
C GLU A 358 8.31 -11.97 10.28
N ALA A 359 8.40 -13.16 10.89
CA ALA A 359 8.75 -14.39 10.20
C ALA A 359 7.72 -14.77 9.13
N LEU A 360 6.42 -14.67 9.45
CA LEU A 360 5.34 -15.03 8.53
C LEU A 360 5.23 -14.09 7.33
N THR A 361 5.40 -12.78 7.56
CA THR A 361 5.42 -11.79 6.47
C THR A 361 6.64 -11.95 5.58
N TRP A 362 7.80 -12.28 6.15
CA TRP A 362 8.97 -12.68 5.37
C TRP A 362 8.71 -13.90 4.49
N VAL A 363 8.16 -14.98 5.05
CA VAL A 363 7.89 -16.22 4.31
C VAL A 363 6.79 -16.02 3.25
N GLY A 364 5.77 -15.22 3.56
CA GLY A 364 4.64 -14.96 2.68
C GLY A 364 4.94 -13.98 1.55
N PHE A 365 5.76 -12.96 1.82
CA PHE A 365 5.91 -11.79 0.95
C PHE A 365 7.36 -11.40 0.63
N SER A 366 8.37 -12.05 1.21
CA SER A 366 9.78 -11.63 1.15
C SER A 366 10.05 -10.24 1.74
N VAL A 367 9.10 -9.72 2.52
CA VAL A 367 9.20 -8.44 3.21
C VAL A 367 8.83 -8.69 4.66
N ALA A 368 9.84 -8.70 5.53
CA ALA A 368 9.65 -8.81 6.96
C ALA A 368 9.03 -7.51 7.50
N MET A 369 7.95 -7.65 8.28
CA MET A 369 7.22 -6.53 8.85
C MET A 369 7.15 -6.66 10.37
N ASN A 370 7.37 -5.57 11.07
CA ASN A 370 7.06 -5.53 12.50
C ASN A 370 5.53 -5.46 12.74
N HIS A 371 5.11 -5.59 14.00
CA HIS A 371 3.68 -5.58 14.35
C HIS A 371 2.93 -4.31 13.91
N ASP A 372 3.54 -3.13 14.04
CA ASP A 372 2.91 -1.86 13.69
C ASP A 372 2.77 -1.71 12.16
N GLU A 373 3.82 -2.09 11.41
CA GLU A 373 3.80 -2.14 9.95
C GLU A 373 2.75 -3.12 9.45
N PHE A 374 2.68 -4.32 10.04
CA PHE A 374 1.68 -5.32 9.71
C PHE A 374 0.25 -4.80 9.90
N THR A 375 -0.02 -4.25 11.09
CA THR A 375 -1.36 -3.75 11.45
C THR A 375 -1.78 -2.59 10.56
N THR A 376 -0.87 -1.63 10.33
CA THR A 376 -1.11 -0.50 9.45
C THR A 376 -1.35 -0.98 8.01
N SER A 377 -0.56 -1.94 7.54
CA SER A 377 -0.66 -2.43 6.16
C SER A 377 -1.93 -3.24 5.91
N ASP A 378 -2.40 -4.04 6.87
CA ASP A 378 -3.74 -4.66 6.78
C ASP A 378 -4.86 -3.62 6.74
N GLU A 379 -4.85 -2.68 7.69
CA GLU A 379 -5.92 -1.69 7.84
C GLU A 379 -6.10 -0.90 6.53
N TYR A 380 -5.00 -0.41 5.99
CA TYR A 380 -4.99 0.48 4.82
C TYR A 380 -4.76 -0.24 3.49
N GLY A 381 -4.41 -1.53 3.50
CA GLY A 381 -4.12 -2.31 2.29
C GLY A 381 -2.82 -1.89 1.60
N PHE A 382 -1.77 -1.59 2.36
CA PHE A 382 -0.46 -1.18 1.83
C PHE A 382 0.39 -2.38 1.40
N GLY A 383 1.28 -2.14 0.44
CA GLY A 383 2.21 -3.16 -0.07
C GLY A 383 1.53 -4.49 -0.41
N PRO A 384 2.01 -5.63 0.12
CA PRO A 384 1.43 -6.95 -0.16
C PRO A 384 -0.05 -7.10 0.18
N PHE A 385 -0.59 -6.32 1.13
CA PHE A 385 -2.00 -6.39 1.53
C PHE A 385 -2.95 -5.72 0.54
N GLY A 386 -2.43 -5.00 -0.46
CA GLY A 386 -3.21 -4.49 -1.58
C GLY A 386 -3.61 -5.60 -2.58
N ARG A 387 -2.97 -6.78 -2.52
CA ARG A 387 -3.24 -7.91 -3.41
C ARG A 387 -4.50 -8.67 -3.00
N SER A 388 -5.18 -9.36 -3.91
CA SER A 388 -6.35 -10.17 -3.53
C SER A 388 -6.01 -11.47 -2.81
N ASP A 389 -4.75 -11.94 -2.91
CA ASP A 389 -4.27 -13.25 -2.45
C ASP A 389 -3.44 -13.20 -1.16
N TRP A 390 -3.28 -12.03 -0.52
CA TRP A 390 -2.38 -11.86 0.62
C TRP A 390 -2.71 -12.79 1.80
N LEU A 391 -4.00 -13.06 2.04
CA LEU A 391 -4.43 -13.93 3.13
C LEU A 391 -4.05 -15.40 2.86
N GLU A 392 -4.21 -15.85 1.62
CA GLU A 392 -3.81 -17.19 1.19
C GLU A 392 -2.28 -17.34 1.28
N ALA A 393 -1.53 -16.30 0.91
CA ALA A 393 -0.07 -16.28 1.04
C ALA A 393 0.39 -16.44 2.50
N LEU A 394 -0.24 -15.74 3.44
CA LEU A 394 0.06 -15.89 4.87
C LEU A 394 -0.37 -17.24 5.44
N GLN A 395 -1.49 -17.80 4.98
CA GLN A 395 -1.91 -19.16 5.37
C GLN A 395 -0.89 -20.22 4.91
N LYS A 396 -0.43 -20.12 3.65
CA LYS A 396 0.65 -20.97 3.13
C LYS A 396 1.96 -20.79 3.88
N ALA A 397 2.29 -19.56 4.24
CA ALA A 397 3.47 -19.24 5.04
C ALA A 397 3.39 -19.91 6.43
N MET A 398 2.24 -19.81 7.10
CA MET A 398 2.03 -20.43 8.42
C MET A 398 2.11 -21.95 8.35
N ALA A 399 1.45 -22.57 7.36
CA ALA A 399 1.54 -24.02 7.15
C ALA A 399 2.98 -24.48 6.92
N SER A 400 3.71 -23.77 6.04
CA SER A 400 5.11 -24.10 5.73
C SER A 400 6.02 -23.90 6.94
N LEU A 401 5.86 -22.81 7.68
CA LEU A 401 6.64 -22.54 8.89
C LEU A 401 6.39 -23.61 9.96
N SER A 402 5.13 -23.97 10.20
CA SER A 402 4.74 -25.03 11.14
C SER A 402 5.32 -26.38 10.74
N GLU A 403 5.34 -26.73 9.45
CA GLU A 403 5.96 -27.95 8.94
C GLU A 403 7.47 -27.98 9.20
N GLN A 404 8.18 -26.90 8.86
CA GLN A 404 9.64 -26.82 9.07
C GLN A 404 10.01 -26.83 10.56
N ALA A 405 9.22 -26.15 11.39
CA ALA A 405 9.41 -26.12 12.83
C ALA A 405 9.15 -27.50 13.46
N SER A 406 8.04 -28.16 13.09
CA SER A 406 7.69 -29.52 13.54
C SER A 406 8.66 -30.61 13.05
N ALA A 407 9.48 -30.31 12.04
CA ALA A 407 10.56 -31.17 11.57
C ALA A 407 11.89 -30.90 12.29
N GLY A 408 11.91 -30.02 13.31
CA GLY A 408 13.11 -29.64 14.05
C GLY A 408 14.10 -28.79 13.25
N ARG A 409 13.71 -28.24 12.09
CA ARG A 409 14.60 -27.43 11.22
C ARG A 409 14.66 -25.97 11.65
N ILE A 410 13.61 -25.50 12.33
CA ILE A 410 13.46 -24.14 12.84
C ILE A 410 13.01 -24.21 14.29
N ARG A 411 13.78 -23.58 15.18
CA ARG A 411 13.43 -23.40 16.57
C ARG A 411 12.44 -22.25 16.74
N VAL A 412 11.38 -22.55 17.48
CA VAL A 412 10.33 -21.61 17.86
C VAL A 412 10.25 -21.60 19.39
N ARG A 413 10.11 -20.42 19.98
CA ARG A 413 9.93 -20.24 21.41
C ARG A 413 8.82 -19.26 21.70
N GLY A 414 8.20 -19.34 22.86
CA GLY A 414 7.15 -18.41 23.28
C GLY A 414 6.84 -18.54 24.75
N ARG A 415 5.84 -17.82 25.23
CA ARG A 415 5.36 -17.90 26.60
C ARG A 415 4.02 -18.60 26.66
N TYR A 416 3.96 -19.76 27.30
CA TYR A 416 2.69 -20.46 27.50
C TYR A 416 1.81 -19.68 28.47
N VAL A 417 0.52 -19.58 28.14
CA VAL A 417 -0.52 -18.97 28.97
C VAL A 417 -1.75 -19.85 28.97
N GLU A 418 -2.24 -20.20 30.17
CA GLU A 418 -3.46 -21.00 30.35
C GLU A 418 -4.72 -20.28 29.86
N ASN A 419 -4.69 -18.94 29.89
CA ASN A 419 -5.73 -18.10 29.32
C ASN A 419 -5.09 -17.08 28.39
N TYR A 420 -5.23 -17.34 27.09
CA TYR A 420 -4.63 -16.56 26.01
C TYR A 420 -5.03 -15.08 26.01
N PHE A 421 -6.09 -14.67 26.71
CA PHE A 421 -6.57 -13.28 26.75
C PHE A 421 -6.36 -12.60 28.11
N ASN A 422 -5.84 -13.31 29.11
CA ASN A 422 -5.52 -12.69 30.40
C ASN A 422 -4.21 -11.89 30.33
N PHE A 423 -4.31 -10.56 30.43
CA PHE A 423 -3.15 -9.65 30.38
C PHE A 423 -2.29 -9.66 31.65
N SER A 424 -2.78 -10.23 32.77
CA SER A 424 -2.02 -10.32 34.02
C SER A 424 -1.11 -11.56 34.12
N ALA A 425 -1.27 -12.53 33.21
CA ALA A 425 -0.48 -13.78 33.18
C ALA A 425 0.91 -13.62 32.51
N ALA A 426 1.45 -12.40 32.44
CA ALA A 426 2.72 -12.07 31.78
C ALA A 426 3.98 -12.62 32.49
N SER A 427 3.82 -13.48 33.49
CA SER A 427 4.88 -14.04 34.35
C SER A 427 5.44 -15.39 33.88
N GLY A 428 4.97 -15.94 32.75
CA GLY A 428 5.50 -17.18 32.19
C GLY A 428 6.92 -17.03 31.62
N ASN A 429 7.76 -18.05 31.80
CA ASN A 429 9.07 -18.13 31.16
C ASN A 429 8.92 -18.36 29.65
N THR A 430 9.89 -17.88 28.88
CA THR A 430 10.00 -18.22 27.46
C THR A 430 10.55 -19.63 27.32
N GLU A 431 9.80 -20.51 26.67
CA GLU A 431 10.14 -21.92 26.48
C GLU A 431 10.17 -22.26 24.99
N TYR A 432 10.96 -23.28 24.63
CA TYR A 432 10.96 -23.82 23.27
C TYR A 432 9.74 -24.71 23.05
N LEU A 433 9.04 -24.51 21.94
CA LEU A 433 7.90 -25.34 21.58
C LEU A 433 8.40 -26.67 20.99
N SER A 434 7.85 -27.77 21.49
CA SER A 434 8.05 -29.11 20.94
C SER A 434 7.23 -29.35 19.67
N ASP A 435 7.58 -30.37 18.89
CA ASP A 435 6.86 -30.77 17.68
C ASP A 435 5.35 -30.98 17.92
N THR A 436 4.98 -31.59 19.05
CA THR A 436 3.57 -31.81 19.43
C THR A 436 2.86 -30.48 19.69
N GLN A 437 3.51 -29.56 20.40
CA GLN A 437 2.94 -28.24 20.68
C GLN A 437 2.82 -27.40 19.40
N LEU A 438 3.77 -27.47 18.48
CA LEU A 438 3.69 -26.76 17.20
C LEU A 438 2.57 -27.26 16.29
N ARG A 439 2.18 -28.54 16.41
CA ARG A 439 1.02 -29.11 15.70
C ARG A 439 -0.29 -28.74 16.37
N ASP A 440 -0.34 -28.82 17.70
CA ASP A 440 -1.55 -28.53 18.48
C ASP A 440 -1.87 -27.03 18.48
N PHE A 441 -0.85 -26.17 18.44
CA PHE A 441 -0.93 -24.71 18.46
C PHE A 441 -0.44 -24.11 17.14
N ALA A 442 -1.01 -24.54 16.01
CA ALA A 442 -0.68 -24.07 14.67
C ALA A 442 -1.61 -22.96 14.16
N CYS A 443 -2.35 -22.29 15.04
CA CYS A 443 -3.25 -21.20 14.69
C CYS A 443 -2.64 -19.83 15.03
N PHE A 444 -2.18 -19.09 14.02
CA PHE A 444 -1.54 -17.77 14.22
C PHE A 444 -2.57 -16.69 14.59
N ASP A 445 -2.34 -15.99 15.70
CA ASP A 445 -3.07 -14.77 16.07
C ASP A 445 -2.27 -13.52 15.71
N SER A 446 -2.71 -12.87 14.64
CA SER A 446 -2.13 -11.63 14.13
C SER A 446 -2.16 -10.46 15.11
N LEU A 447 -3.12 -10.40 16.03
CA LEU A 447 -3.27 -9.27 16.96
C LEU A 447 -2.20 -9.28 18.06
N GLN A 448 -1.77 -10.47 18.48
CA GLN A 448 -0.87 -10.66 19.63
C GLN A 448 0.47 -11.31 19.24
N GLY A 449 0.68 -11.61 17.96
CA GLY A 449 1.91 -12.27 17.49
C GLY A 449 2.12 -13.65 18.13
N GLY A 450 1.04 -14.39 18.40
CA GLY A 450 1.07 -15.63 19.16
C GLY A 450 0.39 -16.80 18.47
N LEU A 451 0.39 -17.95 19.13
CA LEU A 451 -0.18 -19.21 18.65
C LEU A 451 -1.31 -19.68 19.57
N LYS A 452 -2.44 -20.04 18.98
CA LYS A 452 -3.59 -20.65 19.65
C LYS A 452 -3.74 -22.10 19.23
N ARG A 453 -4.51 -22.84 20.02
CA ARG A 453 -4.85 -24.22 19.69
C ARG A 453 -5.62 -24.29 18.36
N GLY A 454 -5.32 -25.28 17.54
CA GLY A 454 -5.89 -25.47 16.20
C GLY A 454 -4.87 -25.26 15.08
N THR A 455 -5.35 -25.08 13.85
CA THR A 455 -4.50 -24.94 12.65
C THR A 455 -4.92 -23.75 11.80
N GLY A 456 -3.94 -23.16 11.10
CA GLY A 456 -4.17 -22.13 10.10
C GLY A 456 -3.88 -20.72 10.61
N LEU A 457 -4.61 -19.75 10.09
CA LEU A 457 -4.42 -18.35 10.41
C LEU A 457 -5.73 -17.81 10.99
N TYR A 458 -5.66 -17.33 12.23
CA TYR A 458 -6.77 -16.65 12.88
C TYR A 458 -6.73 -15.17 12.51
N TRP A 459 -7.68 -14.79 11.68
CA TRP A 459 -7.86 -13.43 11.19
C TRP A 459 -9.27 -12.94 11.51
N GLU A 460 -9.44 -12.28 12.65
CA GLU A 460 -10.73 -11.70 13.00
C GLU A 460 -10.50 -10.29 13.58
N ARG A 461 -10.88 -9.26 12.80
CA ARG A 461 -10.83 -7.84 13.20
C ARG A 461 -11.65 -7.53 14.47
N SER A 462 -12.39 -8.50 14.99
CA SER A 462 -13.13 -8.46 16.25
C SER A 462 -12.71 -9.59 17.23
N ALA A 463 -11.40 -9.79 17.42
CA ALA A 463 -10.84 -10.75 18.38
C ALA A 463 -11.39 -10.58 19.82
N VAL A 464 -11.86 -9.38 20.16
CA VAL A 464 -12.41 -9.03 21.48
C VAL A 464 -13.65 -9.88 21.83
N LYS A 465 -14.51 -10.23 20.86
CA LYS A 465 -15.76 -10.94 21.17
C LYS A 465 -15.51 -12.40 21.60
N ARG A 466 -14.66 -13.12 20.86
CA ARG A 466 -14.26 -14.49 21.22
C ARG A 466 -13.25 -14.56 22.36
N ALA A 467 -12.44 -13.51 22.55
CA ALA A 467 -11.52 -13.39 23.68
C ALA A 467 -12.20 -13.51 25.06
N PHE A 468 -13.47 -13.11 25.14
CA PHE A 468 -14.28 -13.21 26.36
C PHE A 468 -15.18 -14.45 26.39
N GLU A 469 -15.38 -15.14 25.27
CA GLU A 469 -16.31 -16.27 25.15
C GLU A 469 -15.62 -17.65 25.22
N ASP A 470 -14.30 -17.74 24.97
CA ASP A 470 -13.57 -19.02 25.00
C ASP A 470 -12.13 -18.86 25.57
N PRO A 471 -11.94 -18.99 26.89
CA PRO A 471 -10.62 -18.94 27.52
C PRO A 471 -9.84 -20.22 27.17
N GLN A 472 -9.19 -20.21 26.01
CA GLN A 472 -8.27 -21.28 25.60
C GLN A 472 -6.84 -20.95 25.99
N ASP A 473 -6.04 -22.01 26.13
CA ASP A 473 -4.60 -21.91 26.30
C ASP A 473 -3.91 -21.53 24.98
N GLY A 474 -2.68 -21.02 25.09
CA GLY A 474 -1.86 -20.75 23.92
C GLY A 474 -0.51 -20.15 24.27
N TRP A 475 0.19 -19.70 23.24
CA TRP A 475 1.55 -19.17 23.32
C TRP A 475 1.60 -17.73 22.87
N ARG A 476 2.06 -16.84 23.73
CA ARG A 476 2.24 -15.42 23.43
C ARG A 476 3.71 -15.09 23.14
N ASP A 477 3.93 -13.96 22.48
CA ASP A 477 5.25 -13.44 22.11
C ASP A 477 6.09 -14.52 21.45
N VAL A 478 5.48 -15.18 20.47
CA VAL A 478 6.13 -16.30 19.81
C VAL A 478 7.22 -15.73 18.91
N GLU A 479 8.42 -16.28 19.08
CA GLU A 479 9.60 -15.88 18.33
C GLU A 479 10.21 -17.08 17.60
N VAL A 480 10.81 -16.78 16.46
CA VAL A 480 11.39 -17.75 15.53
C VAL A 480 12.88 -17.48 15.39
N CYS A 481 13.71 -18.53 15.41
CA CYS A 481 15.15 -18.38 15.22
C CYS A 481 15.47 -17.85 13.81
N ARG A 482 16.10 -16.66 13.73
CA ARG A 482 16.36 -15.96 12.46
C ARG A 482 17.25 -16.75 11.50
N ALA A 483 18.38 -17.25 12.00
CA ALA A 483 19.36 -17.96 11.16
C ALA A 483 18.76 -19.23 10.54
N GLU A 484 17.92 -19.93 11.29
CA GLU A 484 17.24 -21.14 10.83
C GLU A 484 16.09 -20.81 9.88
N LEU A 485 15.34 -19.73 10.16
CA LEU A 485 14.32 -19.20 9.27
C LEU A 485 14.90 -18.87 7.89
N LEU A 486 15.98 -18.08 7.83
CA LEU A 486 16.63 -17.71 6.56
C LEU A 486 17.22 -18.90 5.81
N ARG A 487 17.72 -19.91 6.53
CA ARG A 487 18.22 -21.15 5.94
C ARG A 487 17.08 -22.01 5.36
N SER A 488 15.96 -22.10 6.05
CA SER A 488 14.80 -22.91 5.62
C SER A 488 13.94 -22.20 4.58
N PHE A 489 13.94 -20.88 4.58
CA PHE A 489 13.25 -20.02 3.62
C PHE A 489 14.25 -19.03 3.02
N PRO A 490 15.09 -19.50 2.08
CA PRO A 490 15.98 -18.61 1.38
C PRO A 490 15.17 -17.53 0.65
N PRO A 491 15.73 -16.32 0.51
CA PRO A 491 15.04 -15.18 -0.10
C PRO A 491 14.43 -15.57 -1.44
N ARG A 492 13.10 -15.46 -1.56
CA ARG A 492 12.43 -15.50 -2.86
C ARG A 492 12.72 -14.17 -3.52
N PHE A 493 13.73 -14.12 -4.37
CA PHE A 493 13.95 -13.00 -5.26
C PHE A 493 12.83 -13.00 -6.30
N ASP A 494 11.69 -12.39 -5.97
CA ASP A 494 10.48 -12.41 -6.79
C ASP A 494 10.53 -11.49 -8.03
N ASP A 495 11.71 -11.02 -8.44
CA ASP A 495 11.94 -10.46 -9.79
C ASP A 495 13.11 -11.12 -10.55
N ALA A 496 13.66 -12.20 -10.01
CA ALA A 496 14.66 -13.01 -10.69
C ALA A 496 14.32 -14.48 -10.42
N LYS A 497 13.44 -15.06 -11.24
CA LYS A 497 13.26 -16.52 -11.25
C LYS A 497 14.58 -17.17 -11.59
N ALA A 498 15.14 -17.89 -10.63
CA ALA A 498 16.24 -18.81 -10.84
C ALA A 498 15.75 -19.92 -11.75
N LEU A 499 16.15 -19.89 -13.02
CA LEU A 499 16.04 -21.03 -13.92
C LEU A 499 17.06 -22.11 -13.49
N ILE A 500 16.94 -22.63 -12.27
CA ILE A 500 17.56 -23.91 -11.92
C ILE A 500 16.53 -24.99 -12.21
N VAL A 501 16.17 -25.10 -13.48
CA VAL A 501 15.48 -26.28 -14.03
C VAL A 501 16.58 -27.13 -14.63
N SER A 502 16.69 -28.39 -14.17
CA SER A 502 17.62 -29.36 -14.77
C SER A 502 17.37 -29.45 -16.27
N LEU A 503 18.27 -28.87 -17.07
CA LEU A 503 18.14 -28.85 -18.53
C LEU A 503 18.28 -30.29 -19.05
N PRO A 504 17.38 -30.78 -19.92
CA PRO A 504 17.56 -32.07 -20.56
C PRO A 504 18.81 -32.02 -21.45
N ALA A 505 19.63 -33.08 -21.44
CA ALA A 505 20.84 -33.14 -22.27
C ALA A 505 20.52 -33.17 -23.78
N SER A 506 19.34 -33.65 -24.15
CA SER A 506 18.85 -33.73 -25.53
C SER A 506 17.32 -33.70 -25.61
N LEU A 507 16.78 -33.25 -26.74
CA LEU A 507 15.35 -33.28 -27.03
C LEU A 507 15.02 -34.28 -28.15
N PRO A 508 13.90 -35.02 -28.08
CA PRO A 508 13.46 -35.92 -29.14
C PRO A 508 13.32 -35.19 -30.48
N GLY A 509 13.91 -35.74 -31.55
CA GLY A 509 13.86 -35.16 -32.90
C GLY A 509 14.75 -33.93 -33.15
N ILE A 510 15.35 -33.33 -32.11
CA ILE A 510 16.24 -32.15 -32.21
C ILE A 510 17.69 -32.50 -31.85
N GLY A 511 17.92 -33.47 -30.96
CA GLY A 511 19.25 -33.90 -30.51
C GLY A 511 19.76 -33.07 -29.32
N PRO A 512 21.09 -32.95 -29.13
CA PRO A 512 21.69 -32.25 -27.99
C PRO A 512 21.27 -30.77 -27.91
N VAL A 513 20.95 -30.31 -26.71
CA VAL A 513 20.49 -28.93 -26.46
C VAL A 513 21.33 -28.20 -25.41
N MET A 514 21.20 -26.88 -25.40
CA MET A 514 21.81 -25.99 -24.41
C MET A 514 20.83 -24.89 -24.00
N GLY A 515 21.01 -24.34 -22.80
CA GLY A 515 20.29 -23.14 -22.36
C GLY A 515 20.87 -21.86 -22.96
N MET A 516 20.13 -20.76 -22.86
CA MET A 516 20.58 -19.45 -23.35
C MET A 516 21.85 -18.94 -22.63
N GLU A 517 22.00 -19.25 -21.34
CA GLU A 517 23.16 -18.85 -20.54
C GLU A 517 24.47 -19.41 -21.11
N GLU A 518 24.46 -20.67 -21.52
CA GLU A 518 25.61 -21.31 -22.15
C GLU A 518 25.90 -20.68 -23.53
N ALA A 519 24.86 -20.39 -24.32
CA ALA A 519 25.01 -19.73 -25.62
C ALA A 519 25.61 -18.32 -25.48
N PHE A 520 25.22 -17.55 -24.46
CA PHE A 520 25.84 -16.26 -24.17
C PHE A 520 27.31 -16.40 -23.80
N SER A 521 27.66 -17.45 -23.04
CA SER A 521 29.04 -17.77 -22.67
C SER A 521 29.89 -18.07 -23.91
N TRP A 522 29.38 -18.90 -24.82
CA TRP A 522 30.03 -19.16 -26.11
C TRP A 522 30.21 -17.91 -26.97
N LEU A 523 29.22 -17.02 -27.03
CA LEU A 523 29.32 -15.78 -27.82
C LEU A 523 30.22 -14.72 -27.19
N SER A 524 30.43 -14.76 -25.87
CA SER A 524 31.23 -13.77 -25.14
C SER A 524 32.68 -14.20 -24.92
N HIS A 525 32.92 -15.49 -24.70
CA HIS A 525 34.24 -16.02 -24.30
C HIS A 525 34.77 -17.14 -25.21
N ASP A 526 34.03 -17.55 -26.25
CA ASP A 526 34.35 -18.70 -27.11
C ASP A 526 34.58 -20.02 -26.33
N ARG A 527 34.04 -20.10 -25.11
CA ARG A 527 34.04 -21.27 -24.24
C ARG A 527 32.86 -21.21 -23.27
N PRO A 528 32.36 -22.35 -22.77
CA PRO A 528 31.40 -22.36 -21.69
C PRO A 528 32.12 -21.93 -20.40
N SER A 529 31.65 -20.83 -19.82
CA SER A 529 32.01 -20.35 -18.48
C SER A 529 30.77 -20.39 -17.58
N TYR A 530 30.95 -20.94 -16.38
CA TYR A 530 29.96 -20.98 -15.29
C TYR A 530 30.24 -19.91 -14.22
N ASP A 531 31.25 -19.06 -14.45
CA ASP A 531 31.71 -18.09 -13.45
C ASP A 531 30.76 -16.88 -13.33
N ILE A 532 29.80 -16.75 -14.25
CA ILE A 532 28.83 -15.66 -14.28
C ILE A 532 27.44 -16.24 -14.54
N GLY A 533 26.54 -16.11 -13.57
CA GLY A 533 25.12 -16.44 -13.75
C GLY A 533 24.44 -15.34 -14.56
N VAL A 534 23.71 -15.71 -15.61
CA VAL A 534 22.96 -14.75 -16.44
C VAL A 534 21.47 -14.89 -16.16
N TRP A 535 20.87 -13.83 -15.65
CA TRP A 535 19.47 -13.79 -15.25
C TRP A 535 18.75 -12.71 -16.05
N GLN A 536 17.43 -12.77 -16.08
CA GLN A 536 16.61 -11.77 -16.74
C GLN A 536 15.53 -11.28 -15.77
N ASP A 537 15.38 -9.97 -15.63
CA ASP A 537 14.30 -9.39 -14.84
C ASP A 537 12.96 -9.43 -15.60
N ALA A 538 11.88 -9.07 -14.91
CA ALA A 538 10.53 -9.00 -15.48
C ALA A 538 10.41 -8.01 -16.67
N ALA A 539 11.31 -7.03 -16.77
CA ALA A 539 11.38 -6.06 -17.86
C ALA A 539 12.23 -6.57 -19.06
N GLY A 540 12.82 -7.76 -18.95
CA GLY A 540 13.67 -8.34 -19.99
C GLY A 540 15.13 -7.90 -19.93
N ASN A 541 15.56 -7.18 -18.89
CA ASN A 541 16.96 -6.77 -18.73
C ASN A 541 17.80 -7.91 -18.18
N LEU A 542 19.04 -8.01 -18.65
CA LEU A 542 19.99 -8.99 -18.16
C LEU A 542 20.62 -8.56 -16.84
N ILE A 543 20.51 -9.41 -15.82
CA ILE A 543 21.22 -9.30 -14.54
C ILE A 543 22.37 -10.32 -14.55
N LEU A 544 23.60 -9.85 -14.36
CA LEU A 544 24.77 -10.72 -14.24
C LEU A 544 25.08 -10.94 -12.77
N ARG A 545 25.31 -12.19 -12.35
CA ARG A 545 25.64 -12.58 -10.98
C ARG A 545 26.98 -13.28 -10.93
N ASP A 546 27.71 -13.11 -9.83
CA ASP A 546 28.95 -13.84 -9.56
C ASP A 546 28.66 -15.30 -9.13
N PRO A 547 29.68 -16.16 -8.96
CA PRO A 547 29.50 -17.55 -8.54
C PRO A 547 28.84 -17.73 -7.17
N ASN A 548 28.86 -16.69 -6.33
CA ASN A 548 28.21 -16.68 -5.02
C ASN A 548 26.77 -16.16 -5.09
N GLY A 549 26.28 -15.83 -6.29
CA GLY A 549 24.93 -15.34 -6.54
C GLY A 549 24.75 -13.85 -6.30
N ALA A 550 25.81 -13.08 -6.04
CA ALA A 550 25.69 -11.63 -5.85
C ALA A 550 25.58 -10.90 -7.21
N PRO A 551 24.69 -9.91 -7.35
CA PRO A 551 24.59 -9.12 -8.59
C PRO A 551 25.88 -8.33 -8.83
N ILE A 552 26.42 -8.48 -10.04
CA ILE A 552 27.61 -7.75 -10.47
C ILE A 552 27.17 -6.37 -10.94
N GLY A 553 27.44 -5.36 -10.11
CA GLY A 553 27.15 -3.96 -10.41
C GLY A 553 28.20 -3.28 -11.30
N PRO A 554 27.93 -2.02 -11.72
CA PRO A 554 28.94 -1.16 -12.32
C PRO A 554 30.15 -0.98 -11.40
N ARG A 555 31.31 -0.67 -11.96
CA ARG A 555 32.49 -0.28 -11.18
C ARG A 555 32.19 1.01 -10.38
N ALA A 556 33.02 1.29 -9.37
CA ALA A 556 32.88 2.47 -8.51
C ALA A 556 32.88 3.82 -9.27
N ASP A 557 33.38 3.84 -10.50
CA ASP A 557 33.35 4.99 -11.41
C ASP A 557 32.08 5.06 -12.30
N GLY A 558 31.11 4.17 -12.07
CA GLY A 558 29.88 4.03 -12.86
C GLY A 558 30.05 3.31 -14.20
N SER A 559 31.28 2.91 -14.57
CA SER A 559 31.52 2.19 -15.83
C SER A 559 31.14 0.71 -15.73
N PRO A 560 30.49 0.13 -16.76
CA PRO A 560 30.22 -1.31 -16.77
C PRO A 560 31.55 -2.09 -16.85
N PRO A 561 31.75 -3.15 -16.05
CA PRO A 561 32.87 -4.05 -16.26
C PRO A 561 32.97 -4.53 -17.72
N PRO A 562 34.19 -4.68 -18.30
CA PRO A 562 34.39 -5.01 -19.71
C PRO A 562 33.63 -6.25 -20.19
N PHE A 563 33.46 -7.25 -19.32
CA PHE A 563 32.70 -8.46 -19.65
C PHE A 563 31.19 -8.21 -19.77
N MET A 564 30.62 -7.23 -19.05
CA MET A 564 29.18 -6.93 -19.14
C MET A 564 28.80 -6.42 -20.54
N GLU A 565 29.65 -5.62 -21.17
CA GLU A 565 29.40 -5.15 -22.53
C GLU A 565 29.50 -6.29 -23.55
N ALA A 566 30.43 -7.23 -23.35
CA ALA A 566 30.51 -8.44 -24.17
C ALA A 566 29.22 -9.30 -24.05
N TYR A 567 28.69 -9.48 -22.85
CA TYR A 567 27.40 -10.17 -22.64
C TYR A 567 26.22 -9.41 -23.26
N ARG A 568 26.18 -8.09 -23.17
CA ARG A 568 25.15 -7.26 -23.82
C ARG A 568 25.19 -7.37 -25.34
N GLN A 569 26.39 -7.41 -25.92
CA GLN A 569 26.56 -7.62 -27.37
C GLN A 569 26.15 -9.04 -27.78
N ALA A 570 26.60 -10.06 -27.04
CA ALA A 570 26.17 -11.45 -27.23
C ALA A 570 24.65 -11.60 -27.17
N SER A 571 24.02 -10.94 -26.19
CA SER A 571 22.57 -10.93 -26.03
C SER A 571 21.85 -10.32 -27.22
N ARG A 572 22.27 -9.14 -27.68
CA ARG A 572 21.68 -8.49 -28.86
C ARG A 572 21.81 -9.37 -30.10
N LYS A 573 22.96 -10.02 -30.30
CA LYS A 573 23.25 -10.90 -31.44
C LYS A 573 22.36 -12.16 -31.42
N LEU A 574 22.25 -12.82 -30.27
CA LEU A 574 21.42 -14.01 -30.10
C LEU A 574 19.93 -13.67 -30.27
N HIS A 575 19.43 -12.63 -29.60
CA HIS A 575 18.02 -12.22 -29.73
C HIS A 575 17.67 -11.76 -31.15
N GLY A 576 18.61 -11.15 -31.87
CA GLY A 576 18.46 -10.84 -33.29
C GLY A 576 18.20 -12.09 -34.13
N ALA A 577 19.00 -13.13 -33.94
CA ALA A 577 18.87 -14.40 -34.65
C ALA A 577 17.60 -15.19 -34.30
N LEU A 578 17.16 -15.08 -33.05
CA LEU A 578 15.90 -15.68 -32.60
C LEU A 578 14.69 -14.95 -33.22
N ARG A 579 14.78 -13.62 -33.33
CA ARG A 579 13.73 -12.77 -33.92
C ARG A 579 13.60 -12.94 -35.42
N ASP A 580 14.71 -12.96 -36.16
CA ASP A 580 14.69 -13.19 -37.61
C ASP A 580 14.48 -14.68 -37.97
N GLY A 581 14.68 -15.56 -36.98
CA GLY A 581 14.49 -17.00 -37.05
C GLY A 581 15.57 -17.73 -37.85
N SER A 582 16.76 -17.14 -37.98
CA SER A 582 17.98 -17.83 -38.41
C SER A 582 18.45 -18.85 -37.38
N LEU A 583 18.09 -18.68 -36.10
CA LEU A 583 18.29 -19.66 -35.05
C LEU A 583 16.95 -20.09 -34.45
N PRO A 584 16.54 -21.37 -34.57
CA PRO A 584 15.34 -21.86 -33.91
C PRO A 584 15.58 -22.11 -32.41
N ALA A 585 14.56 -21.81 -31.61
CA ALA A 585 14.53 -22.07 -30.18
C ALA A 585 13.34 -22.95 -29.80
N TYR A 586 13.49 -23.73 -28.73
CA TYR A 586 12.53 -24.74 -28.32
C TYR A 586 12.19 -24.59 -26.84
N VAL A 587 10.98 -24.98 -26.47
CA VAL A 587 10.60 -25.24 -25.07
C VAL A 587 10.14 -26.69 -24.93
N ALA A 588 10.51 -27.33 -23.83
CA ALA A 588 10.15 -28.71 -23.55
C ALA A 588 9.35 -28.75 -22.24
N PRO A 589 8.01 -28.90 -22.29
CA PRO A 589 7.22 -29.17 -21.09
C PRO A 589 7.62 -30.54 -20.54
N THR A 590 7.54 -30.71 -19.22
CA THR A 590 8.12 -31.85 -18.47
C THR A 590 7.69 -33.24 -18.97
N ASN A 591 6.60 -33.34 -19.75
CA ASN A 591 6.04 -34.59 -20.26
C ASN A 591 5.59 -34.56 -21.75
N ASP A 592 5.96 -33.55 -22.54
CA ASP A 592 5.45 -33.36 -23.92
C ASP A 592 6.55 -33.23 -24.99
N SER A 593 6.12 -33.28 -26.26
CA SER A 593 7.01 -33.06 -27.42
C SER A 593 7.58 -31.64 -27.43
N PRO A 594 8.85 -31.43 -27.87
CA PRO A 594 9.45 -30.10 -27.97
C PRO A 594 8.62 -29.16 -28.85
N LEU A 595 8.34 -27.96 -28.35
CA LEU A 595 7.61 -26.92 -29.08
C LEU A 595 8.58 -25.85 -29.60
N LEU A 596 8.47 -25.49 -30.89
CA LEU A 596 9.30 -24.46 -31.52
C LEU A 596 8.78 -23.05 -31.16
N VAL A 597 9.58 -22.25 -30.44
CA VAL A 597 9.25 -20.89 -30.01
C VAL A 597 9.03 -19.97 -31.22
N PRO A 598 7.87 -19.29 -31.36
CA PRO A 598 7.59 -18.52 -32.56
C PRO A 598 8.36 -17.20 -32.57
N ARG A 599 8.76 -16.76 -33.76
CA ARG A 599 9.59 -15.54 -33.96
C ARG A 599 9.04 -14.28 -33.29
N PHE A 600 7.70 -14.12 -33.27
CA PHE A 600 7.05 -12.95 -32.69
C PHE A 600 7.15 -12.87 -31.16
N TYR A 601 7.47 -13.98 -30.49
CA TYR A 601 7.77 -13.99 -29.05
C TYR A 601 8.95 -13.05 -28.73
N TRP A 602 9.95 -13.00 -29.61
CA TRP A 602 11.16 -12.19 -29.46
C TRP A 602 10.99 -10.70 -29.80
N ASN A 603 9.77 -10.25 -30.08
CA ASN A 603 9.42 -8.85 -30.39
C ASN A 603 8.94 -8.03 -29.17
N GLY A 604 9.21 -8.50 -27.94
CA GLY A 604 8.86 -7.79 -26.71
C GLY A 604 7.57 -8.29 -26.04
N VAL A 605 7.19 -9.54 -26.29
CA VAL A 605 6.13 -10.21 -25.54
C VAL A 605 6.74 -10.69 -24.22
N ASN A 606 6.17 -10.26 -23.08
CA ASN A 606 6.58 -10.71 -21.73
C ASN A 606 6.76 -12.24 -21.75
N PRO A 607 7.87 -12.81 -21.23
CA PRO A 607 8.11 -14.25 -21.23
C PRO A 607 6.97 -15.07 -20.62
N GLU A 608 6.18 -14.48 -19.72
CA GLU A 608 4.99 -15.08 -19.11
C GLU A 608 3.83 -15.30 -20.10
N ASN A 609 3.82 -14.62 -21.25
CA ASN A 609 2.77 -14.72 -22.26
C ASN A 609 2.98 -15.87 -23.26
N LEU A 610 3.99 -16.74 -23.06
CA LEU A 610 4.22 -17.94 -23.88
C LEU A 610 2.99 -18.86 -23.94
N HIS A 611 2.18 -18.88 -22.88
CA HIS A 611 0.93 -19.63 -22.80
C HIS A 611 -0.16 -19.11 -23.75
N LEU A 612 -0.17 -17.81 -24.10
CA LEU A 612 -1.11 -17.23 -25.07
C LEU A 612 -0.80 -17.71 -26.50
N VAL A 613 0.43 -18.16 -26.73
CA VAL A 613 0.95 -18.57 -28.03
C VAL A 613 0.67 -20.04 -28.34
N TYR A 614 0.63 -20.91 -27.32
CA TYR A 614 0.34 -22.33 -27.47
C TYR A 614 -0.96 -22.72 -26.76
N ARG A 615 -2.03 -22.91 -27.54
CA ARG A 615 -3.27 -23.52 -27.05
C ARG A 615 -2.97 -24.96 -26.59
N GLY A 616 -3.00 -25.20 -25.28
CA GLY A 616 -2.86 -26.54 -24.70
C GLY A 616 -1.86 -26.68 -23.55
N MET A 617 -1.10 -25.63 -23.20
CA MET A 617 -0.27 -25.68 -21.99
C MET A 617 -1.14 -25.63 -20.72
N ALA A 618 -1.05 -26.68 -19.88
CA ALA A 618 -1.74 -26.75 -18.60
C ALA A 618 -1.34 -25.60 -17.64
N PRO A 619 -2.25 -25.08 -16.79
CA PRO A 619 -1.96 -24.00 -15.84
C PRO A 619 -0.80 -24.28 -14.88
N GLU A 620 -0.54 -25.53 -14.55
CA GLU A 620 0.61 -25.94 -13.73
C GLU A 620 1.96 -25.90 -14.47
N ASN A 621 1.95 -25.81 -15.80
CA ASN A 621 3.12 -25.41 -16.60
C ASN A 621 3.17 -23.88 -16.81
N GLN A 622 2.13 -23.13 -16.43
CA GLN A 622 2.12 -21.67 -16.46
C GLN A 622 2.94 -21.17 -15.26
N GLY A 623 4.18 -20.77 -15.54
CA GLY A 623 5.08 -20.22 -14.53
C GLY A 623 6.14 -21.20 -14.01
N ALA A 624 6.06 -22.48 -14.37
CA ALA A 624 7.22 -23.38 -14.30
C ALA A 624 8.18 -22.95 -15.41
N GLY A 625 9.39 -22.49 -15.03
CA GLY A 625 10.41 -22.00 -15.94
C GLY A 625 10.82 -23.02 -17.00
N CYS A 626 10.02 -23.20 -18.04
CA CYS A 626 10.37 -24.00 -19.20
C CYS A 626 11.56 -23.29 -19.86
N PRO A 627 12.78 -23.84 -19.74
CA PRO A 627 13.96 -23.18 -20.27
C PRO A 627 13.81 -23.06 -21.78
N VAL A 628 14.17 -21.90 -22.32
CA VAL A 628 14.36 -21.79 -23.76
C VAL A 628 15.65 -22.52 -24.13
N LEU A 629 15.51 -23.54 -24.97
CA LEU A 629 16.57 -24.45 -25.37
C LEU A 629 16.95 -24.20 -26.82
N LEU A 630 18.25 -24.26 -27.10
CA LEU A 630 18.82 -24.16 -28.43
C LEU A 630 19.41 -25.52 -28.84
N SER A 631 19.20 -25.93 -30.09
CA SER A 631 19.94 -27.07 -30.65
C SER A 631 21.42 -26.72 -30.68
N ARG A 632 22.28 -27.56 -30.08
CA ARG A 632 23.73 -27.32 -30.09
C ARG A 632 24.28 -27.26 -31.51
N MET A 633 23.87 -28.22 -32.35
CA MET A 633 24.27 -28.26 -33.75
C MET A 633 23.77 -27.05 -34.55
N GLY A 634 22.53 -26.62 -34.27
CA GLY A 634 21.96 -25.42 -34.91
C GLY A 634 22.69 -24.15 -34.52
N PHE A 635 22.99 -23.99 -33.23
CA PHE A 635 23.75 -22.87 -32.69
C PHE A 635 25.18 -22.81 -33.24
N ASP A 636 25.90 -23.94 -33.28
CA ASP A 636 27.28 -23.97 -33.81
C ASP A 636 27.34 -23.64 -35.30
N ARG A 637 26.37 -24.14 -36.08
CA ARG A 637 26.25 -23.79 -37.51
C ARG A 637 26.00 -22.29 -37.68
N TRP A 638 25.00 -21.75 -36.99
CA TRP A 638 24.66 -20.33 -37.03
C TRP A 638 25.84 -19.45 -36.61
N ARG A 639 26.51 -19.79 -35.49
CA ARG A 639 27.69 -19.05 -35.00
C ARG A 639 28.80 -19.01 -36.05
N THR A 640 29.05 -20.14 -36.72
CA THR A 640 30.06 -20.23 -37.80
C THR A 640 29.68 -19.37 -39.00
N GLU A 641 28.42 -19.40 -39.43
CA GLU A 641 27.91 -18.59 -40.55
C GLU A 641 27.95 -17.08 -40.26
N VAL A 642 27.58 -16.66 -39.05
CA VAL A 642 27.63 -15.24 -38.68
C VAL A 642 29.06 -14.75 -38.53
N THR A 643 29.95 -15.57 -38.00
CA THR A 643 31.39 -15.23 -37.90
C THR A 643 32.03 -15.10 -39.29
N ALA A 644 31.62 -15.96 -40.23
CA ALA A 644 32.04 -15.85 -41.63
C ALA A 644 31.49 -14.59 -42.32
N SER A 645 30.26 -14.16 -41.99
CA SER A 645 29.64 -12.95 -42.53
C SER A 645 30.25 -11.65 -41.97
N GLU A 646 30.57 -11.61 -40.67
CA GLU A 646 31.25 -10.47 -40.03
C GLU A 646 32.67 -10.23 -40.56
N ALA A 647 33.32 -11.29 -41.07
CA ALA A 647 34.60 -11.16 -41.77
C ALA A 647 34.48 -10.47 -43.15
N ILE A 648 33.30 -10.47 -43.76
CA ILE A 648 33.02 -9.82 -45.06
C ILE A 648 32.66 -8.33 -44.87
N ASP A 649 32.02 -7.96 -43.75
CA ASP A 649 31.56 -6.58 -43.47
C ASP A 649 32.67 -5.63 -42.94
N ARG A 650 33.84 -6.15 -42.54
CA ARG A 650 35.02 -5.31 -42.24
C ARG A 650 35.70 -4.86 -43.53
N ALA A 651 35.28 -3.71 -44.05
CA ALA A 651 35.93 -3.07 -45.20
C ALA A 651 37.42 -2.75 -44.93
N PRO A 652 38.32 -2.98 -45.90
CA PRO A 652 39.72 -2.61 -45.78
C PRO A 652 39.87 -1.08 -45.64
N SER A 653 40.73 -0.67 -44.71
CA SER A 653 41.10 0.74 -44.50
C SER A 653 41.60 1.38 -45.79
N VAL A 654 41.03 2.53 -46.16
CA VAL A 654 41.29 3.28 -47.40
C VAL A 654 42.80 3.44 -47.63
N LYS A 655 43.35 2.70 -48.58
CA LYS A 655 44.71 2.92 -49.09
C LYS A 655 44.64 3.69 -50.41
N ALA A 656 44.97 4.98 -50.34
CA ALA A 656 45.66 5.81 -51.35
C ALA A 656 45.47 5.50 -52.86
N GLY A 657 44.27 5.14 -53.32
CA GLY A 657 43.95 4.99 -54.74
C GLY A 657 43.25 6.23 -55.29
N ARG A 658 43.57 6.61 -56.54
CA ARG A 658 42.91 7.73 -57.24
C ARG A 658 41.44 7.36 -57.49
N PRO A 659 40.46 8.16 -57.05
CA PRO A 659 39.05 7.82 -57.24
C PRO A 659 38.70 7.79 -58.75
N PRO A 660 37.74 6.93 -59.17
CA PRO A 660 37.13 6.99 -60.49
C PRO A 660 36.64 8.39 -60.85
N SER A 661 36.57 8.68 -62.16
CA SER A 661 36.08 9.98 -62.63
C SER A 661 34.60 10.20 -62.29
N ASP A 662 34.18 11.46 -62.16
CA ASP A 662 32.81 11.81 -61.82
C ASP A 662 31.78 11.22 -62.79
N SER A 663 32.12 11.08 -64.08
CA SER A 663 31.26 10.43 -65.08
C SER A 663 31.06 8.94 -64.80
N GLN A 664 32.10 8.23 -64.35
CA GLN A 664 32.01 6.82 -63.95
C GLN A 664 31.20 6.67 -62.66
N ILE A 665 31.37 7.58 -61.70
CA ILE A 665 30.59 7.61 -60.45
C ILE A 665 29.10 7.83 -60.75
N LEU A 666 28.78 8.74 -61.66
CA LEU A 666 27.41 9.02 -62.06
C LEU A 666 26.77 7.86 -62.84
N ALA A 667 27.50 7.25 -63.77
CA ALA A 667 27.01 6.07 -64.50
C ALA A 667 26.71 4.91 -63.55
N LYS A 668 27.59 4.68 -62.57
CA LYS A 668 27.39 3.65 -61.54
C LYS A 668 26.23 4.01 -60.60
N ALA A 669 26.03 5.30 -60.31
CA ALA A 669 24.90 5.76 -59.50
C ALA A 669 23.55 5.55 -60.22
N ASP A 670 23.50 5.78 -61.53
CA ASP A 670 22.33 5.50 -62.36
C ASP A 670 22.04 3.98 -62.41
N GLU A 671 23.07 3.12 -62.48
CA GLU A 671 22.92 1.66 -62.38
C GLU A 671 22.33 1.24 -61.01
N LEU A 672 22.88 1.76 -59.92
CA LEU A 672 22.37 1.49 -58.56
C LEU A 672 20.95 2.02 -58.37
N LYS A 673 20.61 3.15 -59.00
CA LYS A 673 19.26 3.70 -58.98
C LYS A 673 18.27 2.81 -59.73
N ALA A 674 18.67 2.25 -60.87
CA ALA A 674 17.88 1.27 -61.62
C ALA A 674 17.66 -0.02 -60.82
N ARG A 675 18.60 -0.40 -59.95
CA ARG A 675 18.44 -1.50 -58.97
C ARG A 675 17.53 -1.16 -57.78
N GLY A 676 16.85 0.00 -57.80
CA GLY A 676 15.86 0.40 -56.80
C GLY A 676 16.42 1.11 -55.57
N LEU A 677 17.72 1.44 -55.54
CA LEU A 677 18.31 2.10 -54.37
C LEU A 677 17.91 3.58 -54.27
N SER A 678 17.69 4.04 -53.03
CA SER A 678 17.46 5.47 -52.76
C SER A 678 18.75 6.28 -52.95
N GLY A 679 18.67 7.57 -53.26
CA GLY A 679 19.86 8.42 -53.41
C GLY A 679 20.78 8.41 -52.17
N ARG A 680 20.20 8.31 -50.97
CA ARG A 680 20.96 8.20 -49.71
C ARG A 680 21.70 6.86 -49.59
N SER A 681 21.05 5.77 -50.02
CA SER A 681 21.61 4.41 -50.02
C SER A 681 22.71 4.25 -51.08
N ILE A 682 22.54 4.88 -52.25
CA ILE A 682 23.53 4.85 -53.34
C ILE A 682 24.87 5.41 -52.87
N ALA A 683 24.87 6.57 -52.20
CA ALA A 683 26.10 7.17 -51.71
C ALA A 683 26.84 6.33 -50.65
N SER A 684 26.11 5.56 -49.83
CA SER A 684 26.70 4.66 -48.85
C SER A 684 27.20 3.36 -49.46
N ARG A 685 26.54 2.86 -50.52
CA ARG A 685 26.88 1.59 -51.18
C ARG A 685 27.91 1.73 -52.29
N MET A 686 28.11 2.92 -52.86
CA MET A 686 29.03 3.14 -53.98
C MET A 686 30.43 2.61 -53.70
N ARG A 687 30.95 2.82 -52.50
CA ARG A 687 32.29 2.36 -52.09
C ARG A 687 32.43 0.84 -51.92
N HIS A 688 31.33 0.09 -52.02
CA HIS A 688 31.33 -1.37 -51.95
C HIS A 688 31.16 -2.00 -53.34
N GLU A 689 30.99 -1.18 -54.39
CA GLU A 689 31.00 -1.66 -55.77
C GLU A 689 32.44 -1.79 -56.26
N LEU A 690 32.71 -2.88 -56.99
CA LEU A 690 34.04 -3.20 -57.49
C LEU A 690 34.55 -2.07 -58.41
N GLY A 691 35.73 -1.53 -58.09
CA GLY A 691 36.35 -0.39 -58.78
C GLY A 691 35.95 1.00 -58.25
N PHE A 692 35.09 1.08 -57.22
CA PHE A 692 34.63 2.34 -56.60
C PHE A 692 35.01 2.47 -55.12
N GLU A 693 35.92 1.62 -54.63
CA GLU A 693 36.28 1.47 -53.22
C GLU A 693 36.87 2.75 -52.60
N ASN A 694 37.48 3.59 -53.44
CA ASN A 694 38.11 4.85 -53.04
C ASN A 694 37.19 6.07 -53.17
N VAL A 695 35.90 5.89 -53.47
CA VAL A 695 34.96 7.00 -53.65
C VAL A 695 34.37 7.43 -52.31
N ALA A 696 34.62 8.68 -51.95
CA ALA A 696 34.05 9.27 -50.73
C ALA A 696 32.53 9.42 -50.84
N THR A 697 31.81 8.98 -49.80
CA THR A 697 30.35 9.10 -49.72
C THR A 697 29.85 10.55 -49.88
N THR A 698 30.62 11.55 -49.43
CA THR A 698 30.31 12.97 -49.59
C THR A 698 30.36 13.40 -51.06
N ALA A 699 31.39 12.99 -51.80
CA ALA A 699 31.53 13.29 -53.23
C ALA A 699 30.36 12.71 -54.04
N VAL A 700 29.95 11.46 -53.77
CA VAL A 700 28.77 10.86 -54.43
C VAL A 700 27.50 11.64 -54.12
N ARG A 701 27.30 12.06 -52.87
CA ARG A 701 26.10 12.82 -52.47
C ARG A 701 26.00 14.15 -53.18
N GLU A 702 27.12 14.84 -53.37
CA GLU A 702 27.16 16.11 -54.09
C GLU A 702 26.88 15.91 -55.58
N LEU A 703 27.49 14.89 -56.20
CA LEU A 703 27.31 14.58 -57.62
C LEU A 703 25.87 14.17 -57.99
N ILE A 704 25.15 13.46 -57.11
CA ILE A 704 23.77 13.01 -57.37
C ILE A 704 22.70 13.95 -56.78
N ARG A 705 23.09 15.05 -56.12
CA ARG A 705 22.16 15.98 -55.47
C ARG A 705 21.24 16.60 -56.53
N GLY A 706 19.93 16.45 -56.35
CA GLY A 706 18.92 16.99 -57.27
C GLY A 706 18.77 16.23 -58.60
N ARG A 707 19.56 15.16 -58.83
CA ARG A 707 19.57 14.41 -60.10
C ARG A 707 18.30 13.59 -60.34
N TRP A 708 17.65 13.10 -59.28
CA TRP A 708 16.37 12.38 -59.39
C TRP A 708 15.30 13.03 -58.52
N LYS A 709 14.13 13.33 -59.10
CA LYS A 709 12.98 13.86 -58.34
C LYS A 709 12.58 12.88 -57.23
N PRO A 710 12.31 13.34 -55.99
CA PRO A 710 11.76 12.48 -54.97
C PRO A 710 10.42 11.92 -55.46
N SER A 711 10.27 10.61 -55.51
CA SER A 711 8.99 9.96 -55.79
C SER A 711 8.04 10.29 -54.64
N GLY A 712 7.07 11.16 -54.91
CA GLY A 712 6.12 11.69 -53.93
C GLY A 712 5.17 10.64 -53.36
N ARG A 713 4.75 10.88 -52.11
CA ARG A 713 3.72 10.17 -51.35
C ARG A 713 2.35 10.42 -52.01
N PRO A 714 1.46 9.42 -52.20
CA PRO A 714 0.13 9.70 -52.73
C PRO A 714 -0.68 10.51 -51.71
N SER A 715 -1.16 11.69 -52.13
CA SER A 715 -2.09 12.50 -51.37
C SER A 715 -3.49 11.87 -51.44
N GLY A 716 -4.02 11.39 -50.32
CA GLY A 716 -5.41 11.00 -50.21
C GLY A 716 -6.32 12.23 -50.37
N LYS A 717 -7.09 12.26 -51.45
CA LYS A 717 -8.30 13.07 -51.58
C LYS A 717 -9.51 12.14 -51.44
N GLY A 718 -10.52 12.62 -50.75
CA GLY A 718 -11.74 11.91 -50.43
C GLY A 718 -12.58 11.49 -51.63
N GLY A 719 -13.41 10.49 -51.35
CA GLY A 719 -14.58 10.02 -52.06
C GLY A 719 -15.47 9.34 -51.04
#